data_AF-A0A8D1CDI7-F1
#
_entry.id   AF-A0A8D1CDI7-F1
#
_cell.length_a   1.000
_cell.length_b   1.000
_cell.length_c   1.000
_cell.angle_alpha   90.00
_cell.angle_beta   90.00
_cell.angle_gamma   90.00
#
_symmetry.space_group_name_H-M   'P 1'
#
loop_
_entity.id
_entity.type
_entity.pdbx_description
1 polymer ?
#
loop_
_entity_poly.entity_id
_entity_poly.type
_entity_poly.pdbx_seq_one_letter_code
_entity_poly.pdbx_strand_id
1 'polypeptide(L)'
;SSCSAAAAAADQEPSSGTTALALGSGGTFLSFLVLVTGCTSVGRIPEAEIYKITATDFYPLQEEAKEEDRLVALKKILNSGVFYFSWPNDGSCFDLTIRAQKQGDASSEWGNSFFWNQLLHVPLRQHQVSCCDWLLKVICGVVAIRTVYASHKQAKACLISRISCERAGARFHTRGVNDDGHVSNFVETEQTIYMDDGVSSFVQIRGSVPLFWEQPGLQVGSHHLRLTRGLEANAPAFDRHMVFLKEQYGKQVVVNLLGSRGGEEVLNRAFKKLLWASCHAGDTPMINFDLHQFAKGGKLEKLENLLRPQLKLHWDDFDVFTTGENVSPRFQKGTLRMNCLDCLDRTNAVQSFIALEVLHLQLESLGLNSKPIADRFVESFKAMWSLNGHSLSKMFTGSRALEGKAKLKDGARSVSRTIQSNFFDGVKQEAIKLLLVGDVYTEESADRGRMLLDNPALLVSPSDQQTKQLASEFTNFRPVRVAVGTWNVNGGKQFRSNLLGTAELADWLLDAPALSGVTGPQDDSSPADIFAVGFEEMVELSAGNIVNASTTNRKVWGERLQKAISRSHRYILLTSAQLVGVCLYIFVRPYHVPFIRDVAIDTVKTGMGGKAGNKGAVAIRFQFHSTSFCFICSHLTAGQSQVKERNEDYREITQKLSFPMGRNIFSHDYVFWCGDFNYRIDLTYEEVFYFVKRQDWKKLLEFDQLQLQKSSGKVSRAFKTVFNICPDRESHLLNVPASLHQFSFLSGGWGPSGPRLTVPIFPRISRRPVLAIVEVEVQEVDVGARDRVFQEVSSFQGPLDATVVVNLQSPTLEERNEFPEDVRLELMQTLGSYGTIVLVRINHGQMLVTFADSHSALSVLDVDGMKVKGRAVKIRPKTKDWLKGLQEEIIGKRDSLASMSPTANSCLLEETFDFTSLDYESEGESPCEGVPVPVARWAGVLFSQPRHKSLKSPSEPRPWEGYGGGLKGKLASPVKRWLVFTCKGDACDGEQDQRWLKLH
;
A
#
# COMPACT_ATOMS: atom_id res chain seq x y z
N SER A 1 21.07 -7.51 37.20
CA SER A 1 21.11 -8.69 38.10
C SER A 1 19.85 -9.55 38.00
N SER A 2 18.66 -9.00 37.78
CA SER A 2 17.40 -9.75 37.65
C SER A 2 17.39 -10.83 36.54
N CYS A 3 18.09 -10.64 35.42
CA CYS A 3 18.11 -11.64 34.33
C CYS A 3 18.78 -12.98 34.68
N SER A 4 19.67 -13.06 35.69
CA SER A 4 20.29 -14.34 36.07
C SER A 4 19.39 -15.20 36.96
N ALA A 5 18.34 -14.63 37.57
CA ALA A 5 17.43 -15.37 38.45
C ALA A 5 16.44 -16.25 37.67
N ALA A 6 16.10 -15.87 36.42
CA ALA A 6 15.24 -16.66 35.55
C ALA A 6 15.89 -17.98 35.07
N ALA A 7 17.22 -18.09 35.15
CA ALA A 7 17.97 -19.25 34.67
C ALA A 7 17.88 -20.49 35.60
N ALA A 8 17.39 -20.35 36.83
CA ALA A 8 17.40 -21.41 37.84
C ALA A 8 16.08 -22.20 37.98
N ALA A 9 15.07 -21.92 37.16
CA ALA A 9 13.72 -22.49 37.27
C ALA A 9 13.21 -23.17 35.99
N ALA A 10 14.08 -23.39 35.00
CA ALA A 10 13.71 -23.86 33.66
C ALA A 10 13.81 -25.38 33.45
N ASP A 11 13.66 -26.18 34.52
CA ASP A 11 13.50 -27.63 34.39
C ASP A 11 12.01 -27.98 34.19
N GLN A 12 11.70 -28.58 33.03
CA GLN A 12 10.41 -29.17 32.65
C GLN A 12 9.22 -28.24 32.30
N GLU A 13 9.40 -27.22 31.43
CA GLU A 13 8.42 -26.82 30.38
C GLU A 13 8.98 -25.68 29.49
N PRO A 14 8.73 -25.66 28.15
CA PRO A 14 9.27 -24.63 27.25
C PRO A 14 8.52 -23.29 27.39
N SER A 15 8.97 -22.46 28.34
CA SER A 15 8.19 -21.32 28.86
C SER A 15 8.88 -19.95 28.84
N SER A 16 9.98 -19.77 28.08
CA SER A 16 10.79 -18.54 28.11
C SER A 16 11.30 -18.04 26.74
N GLY A 17 10.46 -18.08 25.71
CA GLY A 17 10.72 -17.35 24.46
C GLY A 17 10.68 -15.83 24.67
N THR A 18 11.76 -15.13 24.30
CA THR A 18 11.97 -13.71 24.65
C THR A 18 12.03 -12.82 23.40
N THR A 19 11.45 -11.62 23.42
CA THR A 19 11.63 -10.58 22.38
C THR A 19 11.53 -9.16 22.98
N ALA A 20 11.98 -8.12 22.28
CA ALA A 20 12.02 -6.74 22.81
C ALA A 20 11.26 -5.72 21.94
N LEU A 21 10.39 -4.92 22.58
CA LEU A 21 9.60 -3.84 21.97
C LEU A 21 10.08 -2.48 22.49
N ALA A 22 10.09 -1.45 21.64
CA ALA A 22 10.28 -0.05 22.04
C ALA A 22 9.03 0.79 21.70
N LEU A 23 8.68 1.71 22.59
CA LEU A 23 7.49 2.58 22.56
C LEU A 23 7.89 4.02 22.88
N GLY A 24 7.31 5.00 22.20
CA GLY A 24 7.57 6.42 22.45
C GLY A 24 6.48 7.04 23.32
N SER A 25 6.87 7.56 24.49
CA SER A 25 5.93 8.19 25.44
C SER A 25 6.49 9.52 25.93
N GLY A 26 5.82 10.64 25.62
CA GLY A 26 6.20 11.97 26.13
C GLY A 26 7.60 12.48 25.75
N GLY A 27 8.22 11.94 24.70
CA GLY A 27 9.59 12.29 24.29
C GLY A 27 10.69 11.38 24.85
N THR A 28 10.34 10.32 25.59
CA THR A 28 11.26 9.25 25.99
C THR A 28 10.85 7.91 25.36
N PHE A 29 11.82 7.01 25.17
CA PHE A 29 11.56 5.65 24.69
C PHE A 29 11.47 4.68 25.87
N LEU A 30 10.30 4.09 26.05
CA LEU A 30 10.06 2.96 26.95
C LEU A 30 10.40 1.65 26.22
N SER A 31 10.93 0.67 26.92
CA SER A 31 11.30 -0.62 26.35
C SER A 31 10.68 -1.76 27.14
N PHE A 32 10.16 -2.77 26.45
CA PHE A 32 9.41 -3.87 27.04
C PHE A 32 9.95 -5.21 26.54
N LEU A 33 10.14 -6.15 27.45
CA LEU A 33 10.37 -7.55 27.14
C LEU A 33 9.01 -8.23 26.92
N VAL A 34 8.80 -8.76 25.72
CA VAL A 34 7.60 -9.53 25.36
C VAL A 34 7.91 -11.01 25.48
N LEU A 35 7.27 -11.67 26.45
CA LEU A 35 7.44 -13.09 26.76
C LEU A 35 6.19 -13.88 26.37
N VAL A 36 6.38 -15.09 25.83
CA VAL A 36 5.29 -16.07 25.66
C VAL A 36 5.14 -16.86 26.97
N THR A 37 4.14 -16.50 27.78
CA THR A 37 3.88 -17.10 29.10
C THR A 37 2.85 -18.23 29.05
N GLY A 38 2.22 -18.47 27.89
CA GLY A 38 1.36 -19.62 27.68
C GLY A 38 1.28 -20.02 26.21
N CYS A 39 1.39 -21.32 25.95
CA CYS A 39 1.17 -21.91 24.64
C CYS A 39 0.48 -23.28 24.76
N THR A 40 0.02 -23.82 23.63
CA THR A 40 -0.51 -25.20 23.55
C THR A 40 0.05 -25.88 22.31
N SER A 41 0.52 -27.13 22.46
CA SER A 41 0.96 -27.95 21.32
C SER A 41 -0.18 -28.18 20.34
N VAL A 42 0.13 -28.04 19.05
CA VAL A 42 -0.76 -28.30 17.91
C VAL A 42 -0.49 -29.69 17.33
N GLY A 43 0.71 -30.22 17.56
CA GLY A 43 1.19 -31.50 17.09
C GLY A 43 2.68 -31.47 16.73
N ARG A 44 3.26 -32.67 16.62
CA ARG A 44 4.67 -32.89 16.31
C ARG A 44 4.84 -33.43 14.88
N ILE A 45 5.75 -32.81 14.13
CA ILE A 45 6.31 -33.30 12.86
C ILE A 45 7.71 -33.90 13.14
N PRO A 46 8.33 -34.65 12.20
CA PRO A 46 9.63 -35.30 12.46
C PRO A 46 10.74 -34.34 12.90
N GLU A 47 10.70 -33.09 12.42
CA GLU A 47 11.75 -32.09 12.64
C GLU A 47 11.49 -31.10 13.79
N ALA A 48 10.23 -30.97 14.25
CA ALA A 48 9.83 -29.97 15.24
C ALA A 48 8.49 -30.29 15.93
N GLU A 49 8.28 -29.72 17.11
CA GLU A 49 6.93 -29.56 17.68
C GLU A 49 6.39 -28.17 17.37
N ILE A 50 5.10 -28.05 17.02
CA ILE A 50 4.49 -26.76 16.67
C ILE A 50 3.53 -26.32 17.77
N TYR A 51 3.76 -25.12 18.28
CA TYR A 51 2.99 -24.52 19.36
C TYR A 51 2.13 -23.35 18.88
N LYS A 52 1.00 -23.19 19.55
CA LYS A 52 0.09 -22.05 19.41
C LYS A 52 0.20 -21.16 20.63
N ILE A 53 0.40 -19.85 20.43
CA ILE A 53 0.44 -18.87 21.52
C ILE A 53 -0.98 -18.69 22.10
N THR A 54 -1.06 -18.70 23.43
CA THR A 54 -2.31 -18.51 24.20
C THR A 54 -2.21 -17.39 25.24
N ALA A 55 -1.01 -17.12 25.78
CA ALA A 55 -0.73 -15.99 26.66
C ALA A 55 0.65 -15.37 26.39
N THR A 56 0.74 -14.06 26.58
CA THR A 56 1.96 -13.25 26.47
C THR A 56 1.94 -12.14 27.51
N ASP A 57 3.09 -11.84 28.11
CA ASP A 57 3.26 -10.76 29.08
C ASP A 57 4.35 -9.77 28.63
N PHE A 58 4.24 -8.54 29.13
CA PHE A 58 5.05 -7.39 28.73
C PHE A 58 5.71 -6.83 29.99
N TYR A 59 7.02 -7.00 30.11
CA TYR A 59 7.80 -6.55 31.27
C TYR A 59 8.57 -5.28 30.92
N PRO A 60 8.31 -4.13 31.56
CA PRO A 60 9.08 -2.92 31.30
C PRO A 60 10.54 -3.10 31.73
N LEU A 61 11.46 -2.54 30.94
CA LEU A 61 12.90 -2.53 31.23
C LEU A 61 13.32 -1.28 32.02
N GLN A 62 12.43 -0.30 32.19
CA GLN A 62 12.60 0.91 32.98
C GLN A 62 11.52 0.99 34.09
N GLU A 63 11.89 1.38 35.30
CA GLU A 63 11.00 1.34 36.48
C GLU A 63 9.80 2.32 36.42
N GLU A 64 9.88 3.36 35.61
CA GLU A 64 8.87 4.45 35.53
C GLU A 64 7.78 4.21 34.48
N ALA A 65 7.83 3.09 33.75
CA ALA A 65 6.90 2.78 32.66
C ALA A 65 5.50 2.42 33.17
N LYS A 66 4.49 3.21 32.78
CA LYS A 66 3.06 2.85 32.96
C LYS A 66 2.57 2.01 31.78
N GLU A 67 1.65 1.08 32.04
CA GLU A 67 1.01 0.29 30.99
C GLU A 67 0.07 1.18 30.14
N GLU A 68 0.35 1.31 28.85
CA GLU A 68 -0.46 2.10 27.91
C GLU A 68 -1.56 1.25 27.25
N ASP A 69 -2.70 1.88 26.89
CA ASP A 69 -3.81 1.24 26.17
C ASP A 69 -3.36 0.52 24.88
N ARG A 70 -2.28 1.00 24.24
CA ARG A 70 -1.68 0.43 23.03
C ARG A 70 -1.06 -0.95 23.29
N LEU A 71 -0.45 -1.15 24.46
CA LEU A 71 0.08 -2.45 24.90
C LEU A 71 -1.05 -3.44 25.15
N VAL A 72 -2.14 -3.01 25.80
CA VAL A 72 -3.34 -3.84 26.03
C VAL A 72 -3.93 -4.32 24.71
N ALA A 73 -4.01 -3.44 23.70
CA ALA A 73 -4.44 -3.78 22.35
C ALA A 73 -3.51 -4.80 21.67
N LEU A 74 -2.19 -4.64 21.79
CA LEU A 74 -1.19 -5.56 21.24
C LEU A 74 -1.23 -6.94 21.92
N LYS A 75 -1.24 -6.99 23.26
CA LYS A 75 -1.41 -8.21 24.07
C LYS A 75 -2.67 -8.98 23.66
N LYS A 76 -3.78 -8.28 23.41
CA LYS A 76 -5.03 -8.88 22.91
C LYS A 76 -4.91 -9.47 21.50
N ILE A 77 -4.05 -8.94 20.64
CA ILE A 77 -3.78 -9.50 19.30
C ILE A 77 -2.93 -10.77 19.42
N LEU A 78 -1.80 -10.73 20.13
CA LEU A 78 -0.92 -11.90 20.30
C LEU A 78 -1.69 -13.08 20.94
N ASN A 79 -2.50 -12.78 21.96
CA ASN A 79 -3.35 -13.76 22.66
C ASN A 79 -4.65 -14.14 21.93
N SER A 80 -4.85 -13.67 20.68
CA SER A 80 -6.07 -14.01 19.90
C SER A 80 -6.13 -15.48 19.43
N GLY A 81 -5.03 -16.23 19.64
CA GLY A 81 -4.92 -17.65 19.33
C GLY A 81 -4.73 -17.94 17.86
N VAL A 82 -3.99 -17.09 17.16
CA VAL A 82 -3.69 -17.18 15.71
C VAL A 82 -2.20 -17.10 15.40
N PHE A 83 -1.37 -16.95 16.43
CA PHE A 83 0.08 -16.89 16.33
C PHE A 83 0.67 -18.24 16.71
N TYR A 84 1.65 -18.70 15.93
CA TYR A 84 2.25 -20.03 16.05
C TYR A 84 3.77 -19.95 15.87
N PHE A 85 4.50 -20.84 16.54
CA PHE A 85 5.95 -21.00 16.40
C PHE A 85 6.31 -22.49 16.34
N SER A 86 7.44 -22.82 15.70
CA SER A 86 8.08 -24.13 15.82
C SER A 86 9.07 -24.14 16.98
N TRP A 87 9.17 -25.29 17.64
CA TRP A 87 10.28 -25.65 18.51
C TRP A 87 11.01 -26.83 17.84
N PRO A 88 12.17 -26.60 17.20
CA PRO A 88 12.93 -27.67 16.55
C PRO A 88 13.32 -28.78 17.54
N ASN A 89 13.40 -30.02 17.04
CA ASN A 89 14.04 -31.11 17.78
C ASN A 89 15.57 -30.88 17.81
N ASP A 90 16.30 -31.53 18.73
CA ASP A 90 17.77 -31.42 18.81
C ASP A 90 18.43 -31.73 17.45
N GLY A 91 19.26 -30.79 16.97
CA GLY A 91 19.93 -30.90 15.66
C GLY A 91 19.08 -30.49 14.44
N SER A 92 17.81 -30.13 14.63
CA SER A 92 16.93 -29.59 13.58
C SER A 92 17.01 -28.07 13.49
N CYS A 93 16.79 -27.53 12.29
CA CYS A 93 16.71 -26.09 12.01
C CYS A 93 15.34 -25.65 11.44
N PHE A 94 14.30 -26.47 11.62
CA PHE A 94 12.98 -26.25 10.99
C PHE A 94 12.35 -24.89 11.31
N ASP A 95 12.14 -24.08 10.28
CA ASP A 95 11.56 -22.75 10.37
C ASP A 95 10.10 -22.76 9.87
N LEU A 96 9.14 -22.57 10.77
CA LEU A 96 7.71 -22.53 10.44
C LEU A 96 7.33 -21.38 9.49
N THR A 97 8.16 -20.34 9.40
CA THR A 97 7.92 -19.17 8.54
C THR A 97 8.10 -19.47 7.05
N ILE A 98 8.86 -20.52 6.68
CA ILE A 98 9.11 -20.91 5.29
C ILE A 98 8.40 -22.24 4.94
N ARG A 99 8.18 -22.46 3.64
CA ARG A 99 7.58 -23.69 3.09
C ARG A 99 8.61 -24.83 3.01
N ALA A 100 8.15 -26.08 2.97
CA ALA A 100 9.01 -27.28 2.93
C ALA A 100 10.06 -27.23 1.80
N GLN A 101 9.69 -26.78 0.59
CA GLN A 101 10.61 -26.64 -0.55
C GLN A 101 11.73 -25.59 -0.35
N LYS A 102 11.68 -24.80 0.72
CA LYS A 102 12.66 -23.74 1.05
C LYS A 102 13.37 -23.97 2.39
N GLN A 103 13.11 -25.07 3.11
CA GLN A 103 13.84 -25.41 4.32
C GLN A 103 15.33 -25.63 4.00
N GLY A 104 16.21 -25.16 4.88
CA GLY A 104 17.68 -25.26 4.71
C GLY A 104 18.32 -24.27 3.73
N ASP A 105 17.53 -23.37 3.10
CA ASP A 105 18.05 -22.33 2.21
C ASP A 105 18.60 -21.15 3.03
N ALA A 106 19.92 -21.09 3.21
CA ALA A 106 20.59 -20.11 4.08
C ALA A 106 20.35 -18.64 3.68
N SER A 107 19.86 -18.36 2.46
CA SER A 107 19.52 -17.00 2.04
C SER A 107 18.19 -16.48 2.61
N SER A 108 17.44 -17.27 3.39
CA SER A 108 16.06 -16.93 3.80
C SER A 108 15.90 -16.35 5.22
N GLU A 109 16.99 -16.06 5.95
CA GLU A 109 16.90 -15.63 7.36
C GLU A 109 16.30 -14.23 7.56
N TRP A 110 16.31 -13.38 6.53
CA TRP A 110 15.83 -12.00 6.58
C TRP A 110 14.80 -11.72 5.48
N GLY A 111 13.81 -10.88 5.82
CA GLY A 111 12.81 -10.41 4.85
C GLY A 111 11.79 -11.46 4.43
N ASN A 112 11.62 -12.54 5.20
CA ASN A 112 10.48 -13.42 5.03
C ASN A 112 9.18 -12.68 5.43
N SER A 113 8.36 -12.40 4.43
CA SER A 113 7.03 -11.78 4.54
C SER A 113 6.02 -12.49 5.45
N PHE A 114 6.37 -13.61 6.09
CA PHE A 114 5.56 -14.34 7.08
C PHE A 114 6.11 -14.29 8.52
N PHE A 115 7.21 -13.58 8.78
CA PHE A 115 7.85 -13.47 10.10
C PHE A 115 7.32 -12.27 10.90
N TRP A 116 6.26 -12.49 11.70
CA TRP A 116 5.44 -11.41 12.28
C TRP A 116 6.08 -10.64 13.44
N ASN A 117 7.09 -11.19 14.10
CA ASN A 117 7.78 -10.55 15.22
C ASN A 117 9.24 -10.20 14.90
N GLN A 118 9.59 -10.07 13.61
CA GLN A 118 10.94 -9.77 13.14
C GLN A 118 11.54 -8.51 13.78
N LEU A 119 10.80 -7.41 13.87
CA LEU A 119 11.30 -6.19 14.51
C LEU A 119 11.58 -6.37 16.00
N LEU A 120 10.85 -7.26 16.70
CA LEU A 120 11.09 -7.51 18.12
C LEU A 120 12.37 -8.33 18.37
N HIS A 121 13.00 -8.86 17.31
CA HIS A 121 14.34 -9.47 17.39
C HIS A 121 15.45 -8.42 17.24
N VAL A 122 15.21 -7.27 16.60
CA VAL A 122 16.26 -6.30 16.22
C VAL A 122 17.06 -5.78 17.43
N PRO A 123 16.46 -5.33 18.54
CA PRO A 123 17.23 -4.83 19.69
C PRO A 123 18.10 -5.93 20.32
N LEU A 124 17.64 -7.18 20.33
CA LEU A 124 18.34 -8.31 20.92
C LEU A 124 19.48 -8.79 20.00
N ARG A 125 19.30 -8.72 18.67
CA ARG A 125 20.36 -8.93 17.66
C ARG A 125 21.49 -7.92 17.78
N GLN A 126 21.17 -6.64 17.93
CA GLN A 126 22.16 -5.57 18.14
C GLN A 126 23.06 -5.86 19.35
N HIS A 127 22.48 -6.42 20.42
CA HIS A 127 23.22 -6.83 21.63
C HIS A 127 23.81 -8.26 21.57
N GLN A 128 23.77 -8.91 20.41
CA GLN A 128 24.26 -10.28 20.16
C GLN A 128 23.66 -11.37 21.05
N VAL A 129 22.37 -11.26 21.36
CA VAL A 129 21.61 -12.39 21.88
C VAL A 129 21.45 -13.41 20.75
N SER A 130 21.84 -14.66 21.00
CA SER A 130 21.70 -15.75 20.03
C SER A 130 20.23 -15.94 19.67
N CYS A 131 19.91 -15.67 18.41
CA CYS A 131 18.52 -15.67 17.95
C CYS A 131 17.92 -17.07 17.91
N CYS A 132 18.74 -18.05 17.55
CA CYS A 132 18.35 -19.45 17.44
C CYS A 132 18.01 -20.06 18.80
N ASP A 133 18.65 -19.60 19.88
CA ASP A 133 18.51 -20.18 21.22
C ASP A 133 17.39 -19.49 22.05
N TRP A 134 17.13 -18.20 21.82
CA TRP A 134 16.27 -17.38 22.70
C TRP A 134 15.04 -16.75 22.03
N LEU A 135 15.05 -16.57 20.70
CA LEU A 135 14.07 -15.72 20.01
C LEU A 135 13.17 -16.55 19.08
N LEU A 136 11.90 -16.70 19.47
CA LEU A 136 10.92 -17.43 18.66
C LEU A 136 10.63 -16.71 17.34
N LYS A 137 10.69 -17.43 16.21
CA LYS A 137 10.12 -16.97 14.92
C LYS A 137 8.62 -17.30 14.90
N VAL A 138 7.78 -16.28 14.79
CA VAL A 138 6.31 -16.42 14.90
C VAL A 138 5.63 -16.13 13.56
N ILE A 139 4.74 -17.03 13.13
CA ILE A 139 3.78 -16.80 12.04
C ILE A 139 2.42 -16.36 12.58
N CYS A 140 1.67 -15.62 11.78
CA CYS A 140 0.23 -15.41 11.97
C CYS A 140 -0.54 -16.27 10.95
N GLY A 141 -1.57 -17.00 11.38
CA GLY A 141 -2.41 -17.78 10.48
C GLY A 141 -3.09 -18.98 11.12
N VAL A 142 -2.89 -20.17 10.54
CA VAL A 142 -3.50 -21.43 11.00
C VAL A 142 -2.51 -22.57 10.82
N VAL A 143 -2.33 -23.39 11.86
CA VAL A 143 -1.70 -24.70 11.75
C VAL A 143 -2.70 -25.76 12.20
N ALA A 144 -2.81 -26.84 11.43
CA ALA A 144 -3.53 -28.06 11.80
C ALA A 144 -2.67 -29.27 11.46
N ILE A 145 -2.52 -30.21 12.41
CA ILE A 145 -1.75 -31.44 12.26
C ILE A 145 -2.66 -32.62 12.64
N ARG A 146 -2.62 -33.69 11.86
CA ARG A 146 -3.30 -34.96 12.14
C ARG A 146 -2.36 -36.13 11.86
N THR A 147 -2.34 -37.10 12.76
CA THR A 147 -1.67 -38.38 12.50
C THR A 147 -2.59 -39.27 11.66
N VAL A 148 -2.08 -39.79 10.54
CA VAL A 148 -2.79 -40.71 9.64
C VAL A 148 -1.97 -42.00 9.54
N TYR A 149 -2.62 -43.15 9.67
CA TYR A 149 -1.95 -44.45 9.62
C TYR A 149 -2.02 -45.06 8.21
N ALA A 150 -0.86 -45.27 7.61
CA ALA A 150 -0.65 -45.80 6.27
C ALA A 150 -0.05 -47.22 6.37
N SER A 151 -0.91 -48.22 6.54
CA SER A 151 -0.52 -49.60 6.86
C SER A 151 0.33 -49.67 8.14
N HIS A 152 1.64 -49.93 8.03
CA HIS A 152 2.59 -49.97 9.14
C HIS A 152 3.35 -48.65 9.35
N LYS A 153 3.26 -47.70 8.41
CA LYS A 153 3.90 -46.38 8.53
C LYS A 153 2.98 -45.37 9.21
N GLN A 154 3.56 -44.48 10.01
CA GLN A 154 2.86 -43.32 10.55
C GLN A 154 3.12 -42.11 9.63
N ALA A 155 2.06 -41.34 9.34
CA ALA A 155 2.15 -40.09 8.60
C ALA A 155 1.62 -38.93 9.44
N LYS A 156 2.20 -37.73 9.28
CA LYS A 156 1.64 -36.46 9.76
C LYS A 156 1.10 -35.69 8.57
N ALA A 157 -0.22 -35.67 8.44
CA ALA A 157 -0.92 -34.79 7.51
C ALA A 157 -1.03 -33.41 8.15
N CYS A 158 -0.48 -32.38 7.51
CA CYS A 158 -0.45 -31.02 8.04
C CYS A 158 -1.03 -30.03 7.03
N LEU A 159 -1.74 -29.01 7.53
CA LEU A 159 -2.23 -27.89 6.75
C LEU A 159 -1.79 -26.60 7.45
N ILE A 160 -0.93 -25.83 6.78
CA ILE A 160 -0.32 -24.61 7.32
C ILE A 160 -0.75 -23.44 6.42
N SER A 161 -1.44 -22.46 7.00
CA SER A 161 -1.71 -21.17 6.34
C SER A 161 -0.90 -20.08 7.02
N ARG A 162 -0.02 -19.41 6.27
CA ARG A 162 0.77 -18.24 6.70
C ARG A 162 0.18 -16.97 6.10
N ILE A 163 -0.15 -15.99 6.93
CA ILE A 163 -0.63 -14.65 6.51
C ILE A 163 0.57 -13.72 6.43
N SER A 164 0.69 -12.95 5.35
CA SER A 164 1.80 -12.02 5.20
C SER A 164 1.69 -10.78 6.10
N CYS A 165 2.82 -10.30 6.62
CA CYS A 165 2.92 -9.05 7.38
C CYS A 165 2.99 -7.78 6.49
N GLU A 166 3.54 -7.85 5.28
CA GLU A 166 3.85 -6.70 4.40
C GLU A 166 2.69 -5.73 4.14
N ARG A 167 1.46 -6.26 4.11
CA ARG A 167 0.23 -5.47 4.01
C ARG A 167 -0.86 -6.00 4.93
N ALA A 168 -0.46 -6.33 6.16
CA ALA A 168 -1.37 -6.75 7.21
C ALA A 168 -2.24 -5.58 7.72
N GLY A 169 -3.51 -5.88 8.00
CA GLY A 169 -4.41 -4.87 8.56
C GLY A 169 -5.85 -5.33 8.75
N ALA A 170 -6.65 -4.41 9.26
CA ALA A 170 -8.08 -4.58 9.45
C ALA A 170 -8.85 -4.42 8.13
N ARG A 171 -9.99 -5.11 8.00
CA ARG A 171 -10.70 -5.33 6.72
C ARG A 171 -11.12 -4.04 6.03
N PHE A 172 -11.50 -3.01 6.79
CA PHE A 172 -11.94 -1.72 6.23
C PHE A 172 -10.82 -0.66 6.18
N HIS A 173 -9.63 -0.97 6.70
CA HIS A 173 -8.48 -0.07 6.72
C HIS A 173 -7.45 -0.42 5.63
N THR A 174 -7.25 -1.71 5.35
CA THR A 174 -6.16 -2.18 4.48
C THR A 174 -6.72 -3.07 3.35
N ARG A 175 -6.69 -2.54 2.12
CA ARG A 175 -7.23 -3.19 0.90
C ARG A 175 -6.28 -3.06 -0.29
N GLY A 176 -6.47 -3.93 -1.28
CA GLY A 176 -5.73 -3.89 -2.53
C GLY A 176 -4.22 -4.02 -2.36
N VAL A 177 -3.47 -3.41 -3.27
CA VAL A 177 -2.00 -3.38 -3.32
C VAL A 177 -1.43 -2.13 -2.62
N ASN A 178 -0.21 -2.19 -2.09
CA ASN A 178 0.60 -1.01 -1.75
C ASN A 178 1.50 -0.59 -2.94
N ASP A 179 2.31 0.46 -2.76
CA ASP A 179 3.25 0.88 -3.79
C ASP A 179 4.35 -0.15 -4.08
N ASP A 180 4.73 -1.01 -3.13
CA ASP A 180 5.73 -2.08 -3.30
C ASP A 180 5.23 -3.30 -4.07
N GLY A 181 3.92 -3.41 -4.29
CA GLY A 181 3.30 -4.58 -4.92
C GLY A 181 2.73 -5.59 -3.92
N HIS A 182 2.94 -5.45 -2.62
CA HIS A 182 2.35 -6.35 -1.64
C HIS A 182 0.83 -6.14 -1.54
N VAL A 183 0.05 -7.23 -1.54
CA VAL A 183 -1.43 -7.19 -1.44
C VAL A 183 -1.93 -7.51 -0.04
N SER A 184 -3.00 -6.85 0.37
CA SER A 184 -3.68 -7.14 1.63
C SER A 184 -4.27 -8.55 1.65
N ASN A 185 -4.35 -9.16 2.82
CA ASN A 185 -4.87 -10.53 3.02
C ASN A 185 -4.13 -11.58 2.17
N PHE A 186 -2.84 -11.37 1.85
CA PHE A 186 -2.03 -12.39 1.20
C PHE A 186 -1.83 -13.57 2.15
N VAL A 187 -2.16 -14.77 1.68
CA VAL A 187 -2.03 -16.02 2.45
C VAL A 187 -1.44 -17.09 1.56
N GLU A 188 -0.32 -17.67 2.01
CA GLU A 188 0.19 -18.93 1.51
C GLU A 188 -0.47 -20.06 2.31
N THR A 189 -1.01 -21.08 1.63
CA THR A 189 -1.54 -22.29 2.27
C THR A 189 -0.82 -23.51 1.70
N GLU A 190 -0.13 -24.21 2.59
CA GLU A 190 0.69 -25.39 2.32
C GLU A 190 0.02 -26.65 2.89
N GLN A 191 -0.20 -27.65 2.03
CA GLN A 191 -0.68 -28.99 2.39
C GLN A 191 0.51 -29.95 2.37
N THR A 192 0.94 -30.43 3.54
CA THR A 192 2.10 -31.34 3.68
C THR A 192 1.71 -32.71 4.22
N ILE A 193 2.50 -33.71 3.82
CA ILE A 193 2.51 -35.05 4.39
C ILE A 193 3.95 -35.35 4.77
N TYR A 194 4.22 -35.43 6.08
CA TYR A 194 5.49 -35.91 6.60
C TYR A 194 5.39 -37.41 6.93
N MET A 195 6.39 -38.17 6.49
CA MET A 195 6.68 -39.55 6.85
C MET A 195 8.02 -39.57 7.61
N ASP A 196 8.38 -40.71 8.19
CA ASP A 196 9.71 -40.88 8.80
C ASP A 196 10.84 -40.86 7.75
N ASP A 197 10.55 -41.24 6.50
CA ASP A 197 11.50 -41.39 5.40
C ASP A 197 11.33 -40.38 4.24
N GLY A 198 10.48 -39.36 4.41
CA GLY A 198 10.29 -38.31 3.40
C GLY A 198 9.13 -37.34 3.67
N VAL A 199 9.05 -36.27 2.88
CA VAL A 199 8.01 -35.24 2.94
C VAL A 199 7.48 -34.93 1.54
N SER A 200 6.17 -34.73 1.42
CA SER A 200 5.52 -34.13 0.25
C SER A 200 4.83 -32.83 0.64
N SER A 201 4.88 -31.81 -0.22
CA SER A 201 4.24 -30.50 0.00
C SER A 201 3.57 -29.98 -1.27
N PHE A 202 2.41 -29.34 -1.10
CA PHE A 202 1.70 -28.62 -2.15
C PHE A 202 1.24 -27.25 -1.65
N VAL A 203 1.68 -26.19 -2.32
CA VAL A 203 1.41 -24.79 -1.96
C VAL A 203 0.39 -24.16 -2.91
N GLN A 204 -0.57 -23.45 -2.32
CA GLN A 204 -1.47 -22.54 -3.03
C GLN A 204 -1.42 -21.16 -2.38
N ILE A 205 -1.70 -20.12 -3.17
CA ILE A 205 -1.70 -18.74 -2.66
C ILE A 205 -3.05 -18.06 -2.91
N ARG A 206 -3.35 -17.06 -2.09
CA ARG A 206 -4.47 -16.15 -2.32
C ARG A 206 -4.14 -14.76 -1.82
N GLY A 207 -4.87 -13.76 -2.29
CA GLY A 207 -4.74 -12.40 -1.78
C GLY A 207 -5.86 -11.50 -2.29
N SER A 208 -5.80 -10.23 -1.87
CA SER A 208 -6.61 -9.20 -2.52
C SER A 208 -6.21 -9.03 -3.98
N VAL A 209 -7.14 -8.52 -4.79
CA VAL A 209 -6.86 -8.14 -6.18
C VAL A 209 -5.77 -7.06 -6.19
N PRO A 210 -4.67 -7.22 -6.95
CA PRO A 210 -3.51 -6.32 -6.95
C PRO A 210 -3.80 -5.03 -7.73
N LEU A 211 -4.68 -4.22 -7.17
CA LEU A 211 -5.05 -2.88 -7.63
C LEU A 211 -5.15 -1.97 -6.40
N PHE A 212 -5.04 -0.67 -6.59
CA PHE A 212 -5.31 0.35 -5.58
C PHE A 212 -6.82 0.57 -5.48
N TRP A 213 -7.45 -0.01 -4.45
CA TRP A 213 -8.89 0.09 -4.21
C TRP A 213 -9.24 0.14 -2.73
N GLU A 214 -10.36 0.78 -2.45
CA GLU A 214 -10.94 0.95 -1.12
C GLU A 214 -12.38 0.44 -1.06
N GLN A 215 -12.82 0.14 0.15
CA GLN A 215 -14.21 -0.12 0.47
C GLN A 215 -14.57 0.72 1.69
N PRO A 216 -15.19 1.91 1.51
CA PRO A 216 -15.69 2.71 2.62
C PRO A 216 -16.61 1.86 3.51
N GLY A 217 -16.54 2.08 4.82
CA GLY A 217 -17.21 1.23 5.83
C GLY A 217 -18.74 1.20 5.72
N LEU A 218 -19.39 0.41 6.58
CA LEU A 218 -20.86 0.22 6.56
C LEU A 218 -21.63 1.50 6.97
N GLN A 219 -21.75 2.46 6.05
CA GLN A 219 -22.87 3.38 6.00
C GLN A 219 -24.04 2.73 5.27
N VAL A 220 -25.23 2.83 5.85
CA VAL A 220 -26.45 2.14 5.40
C VAL A 220 -26.77 2.54 3.95
N GLY A 221 -26.75 1.57 3.04
CA GLY A 221 -27.10 1.75 1.63
C GLY A 221 -25.93 1.90 0.64
N SER A 222 -24.67 1.91 1.08
CA SER A 222 -23.52 2.13 0.18
C SER A 222 -22.38 1.12 0.36
N HIS A 223 -22.48 -0.04 -0.29
CA HIS A 223 -21.37 -1.01 -0.43
C HIS A 223 -20.48 -0.72 -1.67
N HIS A 224 -20.29 0.55 -2.03
CA HIS A 224 -19.60 0.93 -3.26
C HIS A 224 -18.09 0.76 -3.13
N LEU A 225 -17.57 -0.28 -3.76
CA LEU A 225 -16.13 -0.42 -4.01
C LEU A 225 -15.65 0.68 -4.95
N ARG A 226 -14.44 1.19 -4.72
CA ARG A 226 -13.84 2.23 -5.55
C ARG A 226 -12.35 1.98 -5.80
N LEU A 227 -11.90 2.18 -7.04
CA LEU A 227 -10.47 2.34 -7.35
C LEU A 227 -9.98 3.71 -6.84
N THR A 228 -8.87 3.73 -6.11
CA THR A 228 -8.27 4.96 -5.56
C THR A 228 -7.24 5.61 -6.49
N ARG A 229 -6.79 4.88 -7.53
CA ARG A 229 -5.97 5.40 -8.64
C ARG A 229 -6.61 5.10 -10.00
N GLY A 230 -6.27 5.87 -11.03
CA GLY A 230 -6.67 5.57 -12.42
C GLY A 230 -6.06 4.25 -12.90
N LEU A 231 -6.66 3.61 -13.91
CA LEU A 231 -6.33 2.23 -14.30
C LEU A 231 -4.84 2.05 -14.61
N GLU A 232 -4.28 2.89 -15.46
CA GLU A 232 -2.86 2.89 -15.83
C GLU A 232 -1.94 3.15 -14.63
N ALA A 233 -2.37 3.97 -13.67
CA ALA A 233 -1.62 4.25 -12.43
C ALA A 233 -1.60 3.08 -11.43
N ASN A 234 -2.22 1.94 -11.76
CA ASN A 234 -2.04 0.68 -11.04
C ASN A 234 -0.87 -0.15 -11.58
N ALA A 235 -0.41 0.09 -12.82
CA ALA A 235 0.52 -0.78 -13.53
C ALA A 235 1.82 -1.08 -12.75
N PRO A 236 2.58 -0.10 -12.20
CA PRO A 236 3.86 -0.40 -11.56
C PRO A 236 3.74 -1.32 -10.34
N ALA A 237 2.69 -1.16 -9.53
CA ALA A 237 2.45 -2.01 -8.36
C ALA A 237 1.90 -3.38 -8.75
N PHE A 238 1.10 -3.46 -9.82
CA PHE A 238 0.64 -4.73 -10.39
C PHE A 238 1.80 -5.55 -10.95
N ASP A 239 2.70 -4.93 -11.73
CA ASP A 239 3.83 -5.62 -12.36
C ASP A 239 4.83 -6.08 -11.29
N ARG A 240 5.20 -5.22 -10.31
CA ARG A 240 5.99 -5.62 -9.14
C ARG A 240 5.39 -6.82 -8.41
N HIS A 241 4.07 -6.81 -8.21
CA HIS A 241 3.38 -7.93 -7.57
C HIS A 241 3.47 -9.22 -8.39
N MET A 242 3.27 -9.15 -9.70
CA MET A 242 3.35 -10.34 -10.56
C MET A 242 4.78 -10.88 -10.73
N VAL A 243 5.78 -10.01 -10.73
CA VAL A 243 7.21 -10.39 -10.67
C VAL A 243 7.51 -11.10 -9.36
N PHE A 244 7.15 -10.50 -8.20
CA PHE A 244 7.29 -11.12 -6.88
C PHE A 244 6.66 -12.53 -6.82
N LEU A 245 5.45 -12.70 -7.37
CA LEU A 245 4.83 -14.03 -7.44
C LEU A 245 5.66 -15.02 -8.25
N LYS A 246 6.21 -14.62 -9.40
CA LYS A 246 6.98 -15.51 -10.28
C LYS A 246 8.32 -15.90 -9.67
N GLU A 247 9.01 -14.96 -9.03
CA GLU A 247 10.28 -15.20 -8.34
C GLU A 247 10.09 -16.12 -7.13
N GLN A 248 9.07 -15.84 -6.31
CA GLN A 248 8.84 -16.60 -5.07
C GLN A 248 8.11 -17.93 -5.28
N TYR A 249 7.29 -18.09 -6.33
CA TYR A 249 6.40 -19.24 -6.49
C TYR A 249 6.47 -19.92 -7.88
N GLY A 250 7.27 -19.43 -8.82
CA GLY A 250 7.31 -19.94 -10.18
C GLY A 250 6.08 -19.55 -11.02
N LYS A 251 5.72 -20.38 -12.01
CA LYS A 251 4.60 -20.13 -12.94
C LYS A 251 3.30 -19.76 -12.21
N GLN A 252 2.56 -18.78 -12.72
CA GLN A 252 1.35 -18.27 -12.07
C GLN A 252 0.09 -18.53 -12.90
N VAL A 253 -0.96 -19.04 -12.27
CA VAL A 253 -2.31 -19.11 -12.86
C VAL A 253 -3.29 -18.47 -11.89
N VAL A 254 -4.03 -17.47 -12.36
CA VAL A 254 -4.98 -16.70 -11.56
C VAL A 254 -6.37 -17.28 -11.68
N VAL A 255 -6.93 -17.73 -10.54
CA VAL A 255 -8.32 -18.18 -10.44
C VAL A 255 -9.14 -17.04 -9.81
N ASN A 256 -9.89 -16.35 -10.65
CA ASN A 256 -10.65 -15.16 -10.27
C ASN A 256 -12.09 -15.51 -9.93
N LEU A 257 -12.43 -15.40 -8.64
CA LEU A 257 -13.75 -15.74 -8.09
C LEU A 257 -14.67 -14.52 -7.94
N LEU A 258 -14.27 -13.35 -8.47
CA LEU A 258 -15.07 -12.13 -8.44
C LEU A 258 -16.39 -12.27 -9.21
N GLY A 259 -17.46 -11.73 -8.63
CA GLY A 259 -18.78 -11.73 -9.21
C GLY A 259 -18.94 -10.80 -10.42
N SER A 260 -19.91 -11.10 -11.27
CA SER A 260 -20.24 -10.37 -12.49
C SER A 260 -21.18 -9.17 -12.28
N ARG A 261 -21.35 -8.68 -11.03
CA ARG A 261 -22.32 -7.62 -10.68
C ARG A 261 -21.80 -6.72 -9.56
N GLY A 262 -22.18 -5.44 -9.61
CA GLY A 262 -21.91 -4.47 -8.54
C GLY A 262 -20.41 -4.16 -8.39
N GLY A 263 -19.97 -3.87 -7.17
CA GLY A 263 -18.57 -3.47 -6.91
C GLY A 263 -17.51 -4.50 -7.29
N GLU A 264 -17.83 -5.81 -7.28
CA GLU A 264 -16.89 -6.85 -7.73
C GLU A 264 -16.63 -6.80 -9.24
N GLU A 265 -17.60 -6.33 -10.03
CA GLU A 265 -17.46 -6.21 -11.48
C GLU A 265 -16.43 -5.14 -11.88
N VAL A 266 -16.38 -4.03 -11.13
CA VAL A 266 -15.40 -2.94 -11.35
C VAL A 266 -13.97 -3.44 -11.16
N LEU A 267 -13.71 -4.20 -10.08
CA LEU A 267 -12.41 -4.85 -9.89
C LEU A 267 -12.12 -5.88 -10.99
N ASN A 268 -13.11 -6.70 -11.34
CA ASN A 268 -12.95 -7.77 -12.33
C ASN A 268 -12.54 -7.19 -13.69
N ARG A 269 -13.26 -6.15 -14.15
CA ARG A 269 -12.97 -5.45 -15.41
C ARG A 269 -11.62 -4.76 -15.39
N ALA A 270 -11.27 -4.05 -14.31
CA ALA A 270 -9.99 -3.38 -14.16
C ALA A 270 -8.81 -4.36 -14.15
N PHE A 271 -8.89 -5.44 -13.36
CA PHE A 271 -7.84 -6.45 -13.26
C PHE A 271 -7.65 -7.22 -14.56
N LYS A 272 -8.74 -7.57 -15.26
CA LYS A 272 -8.68 -8.15 -16.62
C LYS A 272 -7.98 -7.23 -17.61
N LYS A 273 -8.41 -5.96 -17.71
CA LYS A 273 -7.80 -4.99 -18.62
C LYS A 273 -6.31 -4.79 -18.32
N LEU A 274 -5.93 -4.70 -17.05
CA LEU A 274 -4.53 -4.50 -16.65
C LEU A 274 -3.67 -5.73 -16.95
N LEU A 275 -4.11 -6.94 -16.59
CA LEU A 275 -3.38 -8.17 -16.88
C LEU A 275 -3.20 -8.38 -18.39
N TRP A 276 -4.28 -8.22 -19.18
CA TRP A 276 -4.26 -8.39 -20.64
C TRP A 276 -3.27 -7.46 -21.34
N ALA A 277 -3.12 -6.24 -20.82
CA ALA A 277 -2.29 -5.21 -21.43
C ALA A 277 -0.84 -5.20 -20.85
N SER A 278 -0.59 -5.88 -19.73
CA SER A 278 0.74 -6.07 -19.14
C SER A 278 1.62 -7.07 -19.89
N CYS A 279 2.93 -7.06 -19.64
CA CYS A 279 3.86 -8.08 -20.14
C CYS A 279 3.58 -9.50 -19.59
N HIS A 280 2.73 -9.63 -18.56
CA HIS A 280 2.33 -10.90 -17.96
C HIS A 280 1.18 -11.61 -18.71
N ALA A 281 0.58 -10.97 -19.72
CA ALA A 281 -0.58 -11.50 -20.45
C ALA A 281 -0.32 -12.87 -21.12
N GLY A 282 0.89 -13.07 -21.64
CA GLY A 282 1.27 -14.27 -22.40
C GLY A 282 1.60 -15.51 -21.56
N ASP A 283 1.91 -15.33 -20.27
CA ASP A 283 2.44 -16.40 -19.41
C ASP A 283 1.72 -16.58 -18.07
N THR A 284 0.71 -15.74 -17.79
CA THR A 284 -0.08 -15.76 -16.55
C THR A 284 -1.57 -15.93 -16.85
N PRO A 285 -2.06 -17.17 -17.10
CA PRO A 285 -3.46 -17.43 -17.46
C PRO A 285 -4.45 -17.00 -16.36
N MET A 286 -5.62 -16.50 -16.78
CA MET A 286 -6.68 -16.02 -15.88
C MET A 286 -8.02 -16.74 -16.09
N ILE A 287 -8.31 -17.69 -15.20
CA ILE A 287 -9.57 -18.44 -15.20
C ILE A 287 -10.62 -17.65 -14.40
N ASN A 288 -11.75 -17.31 -15.03
CA ASN A 288 -12.82 -16.53 -14.41
C ASN A 288 -13.99 -17.45 -14.01
N PHE A 289 -14.35 -17.46 -12.72
CA PHE A 289 -15.36 -18.37 -12.19
C PHE A 289 -16.25 -17.71 -11.14
N ASP A 290 -17.39 -17.17 -11.56
CA ASP A 290 -18.39 -16.56 -10.66
C ASP A 290 -19.09 -17.64 -9.81
N LEU A 291 -18.48 -18.01 -8.68
CA LEU A 291 -19.05 -19.01 -7.79
C LEU A 291 -20.42 -18.58 -7.23
N HIS A 292 -20.79 -17.30 -7.20
CA HIS A 292 -22.13 -16.87 -6.74
C HIS A 292 -23.21 -17.17 -7.77
N GLN A 293 -22.93 -16.96 -9.07
CA GLN A 293 -23.81 -17.38 -10.15
C GLN A 293 -23.96 -18.92 -10.14
N PHE A 294 -22.85 -19.65 -10.00
CA PHE A 294 -22.85 -21.10 -10.11
C PHE A 294 -23.40 -21.82 -8.87
N ALA A 295 -23.26 -21.26 -7.67
CA ALA A 295 -23.70 -21.87 -6.40
C ALA A 295 -25.21 -22.17 -6.28
N LYS A 296 -26.06 -21.62 -7.17
CA LYS A 296 -27.52 -21.81 -7.14
C LYS A 296 -28.01 -23.20 -7.58
N GLY A 297 -27.13 -24.09 -8.03
CA GLY A 297 -27.49 -25.48 -8.34
C GLY A 297 -26.24 -26.34 -8.45
N GLY A 298 -25.92 -27.10 -7.40
CA GLY A 298 -24.75 -27.99 -7.34
C GLY A 298 -23.41 -27.25 -7.29
N LYS A 299 -22.93 -26.86 -6.09
CA LYS A 299 -21.59 -26.24 -5.95
C LYS A 299 -20.46 -27.19 -6.38
N LEU A 300 -20.53 -28.45 -5.97
CA LEU A 300 -19.48 -29.44 -6.21
C LEU A 300 -19.43 -29.87 -7.69
N GLU A 301 -20.57 -30.27 -8.24
CA GLU A 301 -20.72 -30.67 -9.65
C GLU A 301 -20.18 -29.61 -10.63
N LYS A 302 -20.32 -28.31 -10.32
CA LYS A 302 -19.79 -27.23 -11.17
C LYS A 302 -18.29 -26.99 -11.01
N LEU A 303 -17.72 -27.27 -9.84
CA LEU A 303 -16.26 -27.31 -9.68
C LEU A 303 -15.69 -28.47 -10.50
N GLU A 304 -16.31 -29.64 -10.43
CA GLU A 304 -15.91 -30.85 -11.16
C GLU A 304 -16.07 -30.72 -12.68
N ASN A 305 -17.21 -30.20 -13.17
CA ASN A 305 -17.53 -30.17 -14.60
C ASN A 305 -17.02 -28.93 -15.35
N LEU A 306 -16.87 -27.78 -14.68
CA LEU A 306 -16.51 -26.51 -15.36
C LEU A 306 -15.10 -26.02 -14.99
N LEU A 307 -14.70 -26.15 -13.73
CA LEU A 307 -13.42 -25.59 -13.25
C LEU A 307 -12.27 -26.61 -13.35
N ARG A 308 -12.49 -27.87 -12.95
CA ARG A 308 -11.50 -28.96 -13.00
C ARG A 308 -10.84 -29.12 -14.38
N PRO A 309 -11.55 -29.12 -15.52
CA PRO A 309 -10.92 -29.33 -16.82
C PRO A 309 -9.92 -28.22 -17.17
N GLN A 310 -10.21 -26.98 -16.78
CA GLN A 310 -9.31 -25.83 -16.99
C GLN A 310 -8.11 -25.87 -16.05
N LEU A 311 -8.30 -26.25 -14.79
CA LEU A 311 -7.22 -26.30 -13.80
C LEU A 311 -6.29 -27.51 -13.96
N LYS A 312 -6.78 -28.64 -14.48
CA LYS A 312 -6.02 -29.89 -14.54
C LYS A 312 -4.70 -29.74 -15.30
N LEU A 313 -4.75 -29.12 -16.48
CA LEU A 313 -3.58 -28.86 -17.31
C LEU A 313 -2.49 -28.04 -16.59
N HIS A 314 -2.87 -27.24 -15.59
CA HIS A 314 -1.94 -26.39 -14.83
C HIS A 314 -1.37 -27.09 -13.60
N TRP A 315 -2.18 -27.79 -12.80
CA TRP A 315 -1.63 -28.50 -11.64
C TRP A 315 -0.80 -29.73 -12.03
N ASP A 316 -1.09 -30.36 -13.18
CA ASP A 316 -0.27 -31.45 -13.73
C ASP A 316 1.12 -30.94 -14.20
N ASP A 317 1.24 -29.69 -14.68
CA ASP A 317 2.52 -29.03 -15.05
C ASP A 317 3.27 -28.45 -13.84
N PHE A 318 2.55 -27.94 -12.83
CA PHE A 318 3.14 -27.35 -11.65
C PHE A 318 3.78 -28.40 -10.72
N ASP A 319 3.25 -29.62 -10.69
CA ASP A 319 3.68 -30.72 -9.83
C ASP A 319 3.61 -30.37 -8.31
N VAL A 320 4.08 -31.29 -7.47
CA VAL A 320 4.21 -31.15 -6.02
C VAL A 320 5.69 -31.17 -5.62
N PHE A 321 6.01 -30.60 -4.45
CA PHE A 321 7.32 -30.82 -3.84
C PHE A 321 7.36 -32.21 -3.20
N THR A 322 8.46 -32.95 -3.34
CA THR A 322 8.70 -34.19 -2.59
C THR A 322 10.19 -34.42 -2.43
N THR A 323 10.62 -34.83 -1.23
CA THR A 323 12.01 -35.25 -0.94
C THR A 323 12.03 -36.31 0.15
N GLY A 324 13.07 -37.12 0.23
CA GLY A 324 13.21 -38.24 1.18
C GLY A 324 14.20 -39.30 0.70
N GLU A 325 14.50 -40.28 1.54
CA GLU A 325 15.58 -41.25 1.29
C GLU A 325 15.28 -42.20 0.12
N ASN A 326 14.00 -42.59 -0.03
CA ASN A 326 13.55 -43.61 -0.98
C ASN A 326 12.54 -43.08 -2.02
N VAL A 327 12.50 -41.75 -2.22
CA VAL A 327 11.57 -41.10 -3.16
C VAL A 327 12.35 -40.24 -4.17
N SER A 328 11.88 -40.20 -5.42
CA SER A 328 12.48 -39.32 -6.42
C SER A 328 12.16 -37.85 -6.09
N PRO A 329 13.15 -36.95 -6.04
CA PRO A 329 12.91 -35.56 -5.69
C PRO A 329 12.02 -34.86 -6.74
N ARG A 330 10.97 -34.19 -6.28
CA ARG A 330 10.04 -33.40 -7.10
C ARG A 330 10.02 -31.96 -6.58
N PHE A 331 9.82 -31.01 -7.48
CA PHE A 331 9.75 -29.59 -7.16
C PHE A 331 8.46 -29.01 -7.72
N GLN A 332 7.73 -28.26 -6.89
CA GLN A 332 6.61 -27.47 -7.36
C GLN A 332 7.15 -26.26 -8.14
N LYS A 333 6.67 -26.10 -9.38
CA LYS A 333 7.16 -25.13 -10.39
C LYS A 333 6.23 -23.92 -10.59
N GLY A 334 5.10 -23.90 -9.91
CA GLY A 334 4.08 -22.86 -10.05
C GLY A 334 2.99 -22.93 -8.99
N THR A 335 2.18 -21.88 -8.87
CA THR A 335 1.05 -21.83 -7.93
C THR A 335 -0.24 -21.33 -8.55
N LEU A 336 -1.35 -21.84 -8.00
CA LEU A 336 -2.70 -21.38 -8.29
C LEU A 336 -3.06 -20.25 -7.32
N ARG A 337 -3.29 -19.05 -7.88
CA ARG A 337 -3.58 -17.83 -7.13
C ARG A 337 -5.07 -17.51 -7.10
N MET A 338 -5.70 -17.59 -5.93
CA MET A 338 -7.11 -17.22 -5.78
C MET A 338 -7.29 -15.71 -5.58
N ASN A 339 -8.09 -15.08 -6.44
CA ASN A 339 -8.59 -13.71 -6.26
C ASN A 339 -10.04 -13.71 -5.77
N CYS A 340 -10.33 -12.96 -4.71
CA CYS A 340 -11.69 -12.57 -4.33
C CYS A 340 -11.68 -11.22 -3.58
N LEU A 341 -12.83 -10.54 -3.54
CA LEU A 341 -13.08 -9.37 -2.71
C LEU A 341 -12.85 -9.64 -1.20
N ASP A 342 -13.47 -10.69 -0.67
CA ASP A 342 -13.64 -10.87 0.79
C ASP A 342 -13.90 -12.32 1.25
N CYS A 343 -14.07 -13.21 0.28
CA CYS A 343 -14.82 -14.41 0.49
C CYS A 343 -13.92 -15.60 0.86
N LEU A 344 -13.49 -15.61 2.12
CA LEU A 344 -12.75 -16.74 2.68
C LEU A 344 -13.51 -18.06 2.49
N ASP A 345 -14.85 -18.00 2.51
CA ASP A 345 -15.72 -19.14 2.24
C ASP A 345 -15.67 -19.62 0.76
N ARG A 346 -15.57 -18.74 -0.26
CA ARG A 346 -15.42 -19.19 -1.67
C ARG A 346 -13.98 -19.65 -1.94
N THR A 347 -13.00 -18.86 -1.49
CA THR A 347 -11.57 -19.13 -1.74
C THR A 347 -11.12 -20.42 -1.07
N ASN A 348 -11.45 -20.63 0.22
CA ASN A 348 -11.12 -21.87 0.92
C ASN A 348 -11.84 -23.10 0.33
N ALA A 349 -13.06 -22.95 -0.20
CA ALA A 349 -13.76 -24.05 -0.87
C ALA A 349 -13.05 -24.46 -2.16
N VAL A 350 -12.60 -23.50 -2.98
CA VAL A 350 -11.86 -23.77 -4.21
C VAL A 350 -10.45 -24.30 -3.92
N GLN A 351 -9.71 -23.70 -2.96
CA GLN A 351 -8.39 -24.21 -2.55
C GLN A 351 -8.46 -25.64 -1.99
N SER A 352 -9.49 -25.95 -1.19
CA SER A 352 -9.73 -27.30 -0.66
C SER A 352 -10.06 -28.31 -1.77
N PHE A 353 -10.89 -27.94 -2.74
CA PHE A 353 -11.16 -28.77 -3.91
C PHE A 353 -9.87 -29.09 -4.68
N ILE A 354 -9.07 -28.08 -5.00
CA ILE A 354 -7.77 -28.23 -5.69
C ILE A 354 -6.81 -29.11 -4.88
N ALA A 355 -6.69 -28.88 -3.57
CA ALA A 355 -5.76 -29.62 -2.73
C ALA A 355 -6.14 -31.10 -2.55
N LEU A 356 -7.44 -31.42 -2.58
CA LEU A 356 -7.93 -32.80 -2.58
C LEU A 356 -7.80 -33.47 -3.95
N GLU A 357 -7.92 -32.72 -5.04
CA GLU A 357 -7.59 -33.20 -6.39
C GLU A 357 -6.10 -33.49 -6.53
N VAL A 358 -5.20 -32.64 -6.03
CA VAL A 358 -3.74 -32.83 -6.10
C VAL A 358 -3.22 -33.87 -5.09
N LEU A 359 -3.98 -34.19 -4.04
CA LEU A 359 -3.58 -35.13 -2.98
C LEU A 359 -3.13 -36.50 -3.51
N HIS A 360 -3.71 -37.00 -4.61
CA HIS A 360 -3.27 -38.28 -5.19
C HIS A 360 -1.81 -38.24 -5.66
N LEU A 361 -1.34 -37.11 -6.24
CA LEU A 361 0.05 -36.93 -6.66
C LEU A 361 1.01 -36.89 -5.46
N GLN A 362 0.58 -36.29 -4.33
CA GLN A 362 1.36 -36.27 -3.08
C GLN A 362 1.47 -37.66 -2.44
N LEU A 363 0.41 -38.47 -2.52
CA LEU A 363 0.42 -39.85 -2.04
C LEU A 363 1.26 -40.74 -2.96
N GLU A 364 1.14 -40.56 -4.27
CA GLU A 364 1.91 -41.30 -5.27
C GLU A 364 3.42 -41.03 -5.16
N SER A 365 3.83 -39.76 -4.98
CA SER A 365 5.25 -39.42 -4.81
C SER A 365 5.87 -39.99 -3.53
N LEU A 366 5.05 -40.31 -2.52
CA LEU A 366 5.42 -40.99 -1.27
C LEU A 366 5.18 -42.52 -1.30
N GLY A 367 4.77 -43.10 -2.44
CA GLY A 367 4.50 -44.54 -2.57
C GLY A 367 3.21 -45.03 -1.88
N LEU A 368 2.31 -44.13 -1.47
CA LEU A 368 1.10 -44.42 -0.71
C LEU A 368 -0.13 -44.71 -1.60
N ASN A 369 0.07 -45.52 -2.65
CA ASN A 369 -0.89 -45.75 -3.76
C ASN A 369 -2.15 -46.58 -3.42
N SER A 370 -2.41 -46.88 -2.14
CA SER A 370 -3.53 -47.74 -1.73
C SER A 370 -4.80 -46.92 -1.48
N LYS A 371 -5.91 -47.26 -2.15
CA LYS A 371 -7.18 -46.52 -2.04
C LYS A 371 -7.68 -46.35 -0.58
N PRO A 372 -7.71 -47.39 0.29
CA PRO A 372 -8.04 -47.23 1.71
C PRO A 372 -7.12 -46.28 2.50
N ILE A 373 -5.87 -46.07 2.05
CA ILE A 373 -4.96 -45.08 2.64
C ILE A 373 -5.36 -43.69 2.15
N ALA A 374 -5.55 -43.51 0.84
CA ALA A 374 -5.98 -42.25 0.24
C ALA A 374 -7.30 -41.73 0.85
N ASP A 375 -8.29 -42.60 1.05
CA ASP A 375 -9.58 -42.24 1.66
C ASP A 375 -9.42 -41.63 3.08
N ARG A 376 -8.48 -42.16 3.90
CA ARG A 376 -8.15 -41.63 5.24
C ARG A 376 -7.50 -40.25 5.19
N PHE A 377 -6.61 -40.02 4.23
CA PHE A 377 -6.02 -38.70 4.01
C PHE A 377 -7.06 -37.70 3.51
N VAL A 378 -7.94 -38.09 2.58
CA VAL A 378 -9.05 -37.27 2.07
C VAL A 378 -9.98 -36.84 3.21
N GLU A 379 -10.36 -37.74 4.11
CA GLU A 379 -11.17 -37.40 5.29
C GLU A 379 -10.45 -36.43 6.22
N SER A 380 -9.17 -36.69 6.51
CA SER A 380 -8.34 -35.86 7.39
C SER A 380 -8.15 -34.45 6.84
N PHE A 381 -7.82 -34.32 5.55
CA PHE A 381 -7.66 -33.02 4.89
C PHE A 381 -9.00 -32.28 4.74
N LYS A 382 -10.12 -32.94 4.45
CA LYS A 382 -11.45 -32.30 4.46
C LYS A 382 -11.76 -31.64 5.81
N ALA A 383 -11.46 -32.31 6.92
CA ALA A 383 -11.63 -31.75 8.27
C ALA A 383 -10.69 -30.56 8.53
N MET A 384 -9.42 -30.65 8.13
CA MET A 384 -8.44 -29.56 8.30
C MET A 384 -8.75 -28.34 7.43
N TRP A 385 -9.14 -28.54 6.17
CA TRP A 385 -9.57 -27.46 5.28
C TRP A 385 -10.83 -26.74 5.78
N SER A 386 -11.76 -27.44 6.46
CA SER A 386 -12.87 -26.77 7.13
C SER A 386 -12.36 -25.86 8.26
N LEU A 387 -11.53 -26.39 9.17
CA LEU A 387 -10.94 -25.63 10.28
C LEU A 387 -10.17 -24.40 9.79
N ASN A 388 -9.41 -24.54 8.69
CA ASN A 388 -8.68 -23.49 8.01
C ASN A 388 -9.61 -22.33 7.60
N GLY A 389 -10.69 -22.61 6.87
CA GLY A 389 -11.67 -21.62 6.44
C GLY A 389 -12.36 -20.92 7.62
N HIS A 390 -12.79 -21.67 8.64
CA HIS A 390 -13.40 -21.11 9.85
C HIS A 390 -12.47 -20.15 10.60
N SER A 391 -11.18 -20.51 10.70
CA SER A 391 -10.18 -19.77 11.48
C SER A 391 -9.72 -18.51 10.74
N LEU A 392 -9.49 -18.60 9.43
CA LEU A 392 -9.18 -17.44 8.59
C LEU A 392 -10.35 -16.46 8.51
N SER A 393 -11.60 -16.94 8.42
CA SER A 393 -12.78 -16.06 8.55
C SER A 393 -12.76 -15.26 9.85
N LYS A 394 -12.40 -15.88 10.99
CA LYS A 394 -12.32 -15.19 12.29
C LYS A 394 -11.24 -14.10 12.30
N MET A 395 -10.08 -14.35 11.67
CA MET A 395 -8.99 -13.36 11.61
C MET A 395 -9.35 -12.11 10.81
N PHE A 396 -9.93 -12.30 9.61
CA PHE A 396 -10.20 -11.19 8.69
C PHE A 396 -11.56 -10.52 8.88
N THR A 397 -12.58 -11.23 9.41
CA THR A 397 -13.93 -10.68 9.60
C THR A 397 -14.40 -10.64 11.05
N GLY A 398 -13.59 -11.11 12.00
CA GLY A 398 -13.94 -11.20 13.42
C GLY A 398 -14.90 -12.34 13.78
N SER A 399 -15.61 -12.92 12.81
CA SER A 399 -16.56 -14.04 13.01
C SER A 399 -16.22 -15.28 12.18
N ARG A 400 -16.79 -16.44 12.56
CA ARG A 400 -16.75 -17.67 11.75
C ARG A 400 -17.36 -17.50 10.37
N ALA A 401 -16.98 -18.41 9.47
CA ALA A 401 -17.54 -18.62 8.13
C ALA A 401 -19.09 -18.68 8.13
N LEU A 402 -19.72 -18.33 7.01
CA LEU A 402 -21.16 -18.50 6.85
C LEU A 402 -21.44 -19.93 6.37
N GLU A 403 -22.23 -20.67 7.14
CA GLU A 403 -22.42 -22.11 6.90
C GLU A 403 -23.64 -22.40 6.01
N GLY A 404 -24.54 -21.43 5.83
CA GLY A 404 -25.70 -21.50 4.92
C GLY A 404 -26.81 -22.45 5.35
N LYS A 405 -26.53 -23.35 6.31
CA LYS A 405 -27.45 -24.35 6.86
C LYS A 405 -28.37 -23.80 7.96
N ALA A 406 -28.11 -22.61 8.51
CA ALA A 406 -28.85 -22.08 9.66
C ALA A 406 -29.01 -20.54 9.62
N LYS A 407 -30.05 -20.07 8.91
CA LYS A 407 -30.33 -18.64 8.67
C LYS A 407 -30.24 -17.74 9.92
N LEU A 408 -30.74 -18.20 11.07
CA LEU A 408 -30.71 -17.42 12.32
C LEU A 408 -29.29 -17.23 12.87
N LYS A 409 -28.45 -18.28 12.82
CA LYS A 409 -27.04 -18.24 13.26
C LYS A 409 -26.18 -17.42 12.29
N ASP A 410 -26.44 -17.52 10.99
CA ASP A 410 -25.78 -16.70 9.97
C ASP A 410 -26.17 -15.22 10.10
N GLY A 411 -27.43 -14.92 10.46
CA GLY A 411 -27.89 -13.56 10.80
C GLY A 411 -27.14 -12.95 11.99
N ALA A 412 -27.06 -13.67 13.11
CA ALA A 412 -26.30 -13.23 14.29
C ALA A 412 -24.80 -13.01 13.97
N ARG A 413 -24.18 -13.90 13.18
CA ARG A 413 -22.80 -13.73 12.70
C ARG A 413 -22.61 -12.48 11.85
N SER A 414 -23.60 -12.13 11.02
CA SER A 414 -23.59 -10.90 10.22
C SER A 414 -23.61 -9.64 11.11
N VAL A 415 -24.44 -9.63 12.16
CA VAL A 415 -24.49 -8.53 13.14
C VAL A 415 -23.17 -8.40 13.90
N SER A 416 -22.56 -9.51 14.34
CA SER A 416 -21.23 -9.47 14.99
C SER A 416 -20.14 -8.90 14.07
N ARG A 417 -20.15 -9.23 12.77
CA ARG A 417 -19.22 -8.64 11.78
C ARG A 417 -19.36 -7.11 11.72
N THR A 418 -20.58 -6.60 11.66
CA THR A 418 -20.89 -5.15 11.61
C THR A 418 -20.46 -4.42 12.88
N ILE A 419 -20.63 -5.03 14.06
CA ILE A 419 -20.20 -4.43 15.34
C ILE A 419 -18.67 -4.41 15.44
N GLN A 420 -18.00 -5.50 15.09
CA GLN A 420 -16.54 -5.58 15.15
C GLN A 420 -15.88 -4.62 14.16
N SER A 421 -16.38 -4.54 12.91
CA SER A 421 -15.83 -3.66 11.87
C SER A 421 -15.91 -2.17 12.19
N ASN A 422 -16.96 -1.75 12.92
CA ASN A 422 -17.23 -0.34 13.10
C ASN A 422 -16.60 0.24 14.38
N PHE A 423 -16.23 -0.60 15.36
CA PHE A 423 -15.74 -0.13 16.67
C PHE A 423 -14.34 -0.63 17.06
N PHE A 424 -13.88 -1.78 16.56
CA PHE A 424 -12.60 -2.39 17.01
C PHE A 424 -11.51 -2.49 15.93
N ASP A 425 -11.87 -2.34 14.65
CA ASP A 425 -10.91 -2.46 13.54
C ASP A 425 -9.79 -1.40 13.58
N GLY A 426 -10.07 -0.17 14.05
CA GLY A 426 -9.05 0.88 14.18
C GLY A 426 -8.00 0.57 15.25
N VAL A 427 -8.45 0.21 16.48
CA VAL A 427 -7.55 -0.23 17.57
C VAL A 427 -6.72 -1.45 17.16
N LYS A 428 -7.33 -2.38 16.41
CA LYS A 428 -6.63 -3.55 15.87
C LYS A 428 -5.57 -3.14 14.83
N GLN A 429 -5.87 -2.17 13.96
CA GLN A 429 -4.93 -1.69 12.95
C GLN A 429 -3.70 -1.01 13.59
N GLU A 430 -3.88 -0.20 14.63
CA GLU A 430 -2.76 0.44 15.34
C GLU A 430 -1.91 -0.56 16.11
N ALA A 431 -2.50 -1.58 16.74
CA ALA A 431 -1.74 -2.65 17.38
C ALA A 431 -0.97 -3.54 16.37
N ILE A 432 -1.51 -3.76 15.16
CA ILE A 432 -0.77 -4.44 14.08
C ILE A 432 0.42 -3.58 13.61
N LYS A 433 0.24 -2.27 13.42
CA LYS A 433 1.33 -1.35 13.08
C LYS A 433 2.42 -1.35 14.15
N LEU A 434 2.03 -1.28 15.43
CA LEU A 434 2.98 -1.30 16.55
C LEU A 434 3.82 -2.59 16.57
N LEU A 435 3.24 -3.75 16.25
CA LEU A 435 3.97 -5.02 16.16
C LEU A 435 4.94 -5.08 14.97
N LEU A 436 4.48 -4.64 13.79
CA LEU A 436 5.19 -4.84 12.52
C LEU A 436 6.15 -3.71 12.16
N VAL A 437 5.95 -2.53 12.73
CA VAL A 437 6.64 -1.29 12.38
C VAL A 437 7.23 -0.62 13.63
N GLY A 438 6.61 -0.76 14.80
CA GLY A 438 7.07 -0.12 16.03
C GLY A 438 6.69 1.37 16.09
N ASP A 439 7.20 2.08 17.11
CA ASP A 439 6.74 3.44 17.43
C ASP A 439 7.64 4.57 16.91
N VAL A 440 8.78 4.22 16.31
CA VAL A 440 9.81 5.10 15.71
C VAL A 440 9.28 5.90 14.49
N TYR A 441 7.98 5.86 14.21
CA TYR A 441 7.34 6.22 12.93
C TYR A 441 6.33 7.37 13.03
N THR A 442 6.17 7.95 14.21
CA THR A 442 5.23 9.06 14.47
C THR A 442 5.88 10.44 14.36
N GLU A 443 7.20 10.51 14.21
CA GLU A 443 7.95 11.77 14.02
C GLU A 443 8.12 12.16 12.54
N GLU A 444 8.16 13.47 12.29
CA GLU A 444 8.52 14.08 11.00
C GLU A 444 9.92 13.64 10.49
N SER A 445 10.81 13.25 11.41
CA SER A 445 12.15 12.68 11.18
C SER A 445 12.12 11.27 10.54
N ALA A 446 11.04 10.51 10.76
CA ALA A 446 10.84 9.18 10.20
C ALA A 446 10.30 9.26 8.77
N ASP A 447 9.50 10.29 8.47
CA ASP A 447 8.94 10.54 7.13
C ASP A 447 10.04 10.86 6.13
N ARG A 448 10.90 11.84 6.40
CA ARG A 448 12.10 12.09 5.57
C ARG A 448 13.01 10.87 5.47
N GLY A 449 13.10 10.07 6.53
CA GLY A 449 13.80 8.79 6.50
C GLY A 449 13.28 7.83 5.43
N ARG A 450 11.97 7.58 5.38
CA ARG A 450 11.32 6.73 4.35
C ARG A 450 11.36 7.32 2.94
N MET A 451 11.59 8.63 2.81
CA MET A 451 11.75 9.29 1.52
C MET A 451 13.17 9.11 0.94
N LEU A 452 14.16 8.82 1.79
CA LEU A 452 15.59 8.79 1.44
C LEU A 452 16.21 7.38 1.52
N LEU A 453 15.67 6.50 2.37
CA LEU A 453 16.19 5.17 2.67
C LEU A 453 15.18 4.08 2.22
N ASP A 454 15.69 2.98 1.63
CA ASP A 454 14.85 1.97 0.95
C ASP A 454 13.98 1.11 1.88
N ASN A 455 14.31 0.99 3.17
CA ASN A 455 13.67 0.01 4.04
C ASN A 455 13.34 0.61 5.43
N PRO A 456 12.09 0.49 5.93
CA PRO A 456 11.70 0.85 7.30
C PRO A 456 12.60 0.24 8.41
N ALA A 457 13.06 -0.99 8.25
CA ALA A 457 14.00 -1.65 9.17
C ALA A 457 15.43 -1.08 9.13
N LEU A 458 15.66 -0.01 8.36
CA LEU A 458 16.82 0.89 8.33
C LEU A 458 16.39 2.32 8.75
N LEU A 459 15.55 2.42 9.77
CA LEU A 459 15.21 3.68 10.45
C LEU A 459 15.47 3.64 11.96
N VAL A 460 15.98 2.52 12.46
CA VAL A 460 16.08 2.18 13.88
C VAL A 460 17.56 2.18 14.35
N SER A 461 18.52 2.41 13.45
CA SER A 461 19.94 2.49 13.79
C SER A 461 20.43 3.96 13.83
N PRO A 462 21.38 4.31 14.72
CA PRO A 462 21.94 5.66 14.77
C PRO A 462 22.60 6.13 13.46
N SER A 463 23.20 5.22 12.68
CA SER A 463 23.71 5.49 11.32
C SER A 463 22.64 6.03 10.37
N ASP A 464 21.37 5.62 10.52
CA ASP A 464 20.27 6.11 9.67
C ASP A 464 20.02 7.59 9.93
N GLN A 465 20.12 8.03 11.19
CA GLN A 465 19.89 9.43 11.57
C GLN A 465 21.01 10.34 11.06
N GLN A 466 22.26 9.87 11.07
CA GLN A 466 23.40 10.60 10.51
C GLN A 466 23.40 10.58 8.97
N THR A 467 23.03 9.45 8.33
CA THR A 467 22.87 9.38 6.86
C THR A 467 21.78 10.35 6.38
N LYS A 468 20.67 10.51 7.11
CA LYS A 468 19.65 11.54 6.81
C LYS A 468 20.19 12.97 6.85
N GLN A 469 21.20 13.26 7.69
CA GLN A 469 21.81 14.60 7.75
C GLN A 469 22.71 14.87 6.53
N LEU A 470 23.30 13.82 5.93
CA LEU A 470 24.11 13.88 4.72
C LEU A 470 23.30 13.71 3.42
N ALA A 471 21.97 13.90 3.47
CA ALA A 471 21.07 13.72 2.32
C ALA A 471 21.49 14.52 1.07
N SER A 472 22.10 15.69 1.26
CA SER A 472 22.62 16.53 0.16
C SER A 472 23.77 15.90 -0.63
N GLU A 473 24.44 14.88 -0.11
CA GLU A 473 25.55 14.19 -0.78
C GLU A 473 25.09 13.08 -1.72
N PHE A 474 23.83 12.65 -1.60
CA PHE A 474 23.24 11.58 -2.41
C PHE A 474 21.88 11.91 -3.03
N THR A 475 21.41 13.15 -2.92
CA THR A 475 20.20 13.62 -3.61
C THR A 475 20.54 14.61 -4.70
N ASN A 476 19.92 14.43 -5.87
CA ASN A 476 19.99 15.34 -6.99
C ASN A 476 18.66 16.08 -7.12
N PHE A 477 18.69 17.37 -7.47
CA PHE A 477 17.49 18.14 -7.75
C PHE A 477 17.14 18.07 -9.24
N ARG A 478 15.90 17.71 -9.55
CA ARG A 478 15.35 17.67 -10.90
C ARG A 478 14.22 18.69 -11.04
N PRO A 479 14.24 19.59 -12.05
CA PRO A 479 13.13 20.49 -12.30
C PRO A 479 11.91 19.73 -12.81
N VAL A 480 10.73 20.10 -12.30
CA VAL A 480 9.42 19.52 -12.59
C VAL A 480 8.41 20.65 -12.79
N ARG A 481 7.62 20.58 -13.87
CA ARG A 481 6.64 21.60 -14.22
C ARG A 481 5.23 21.17 -13.82
N VAL A 482 4.62 21.93 -12.90
CA VAL A 482 3.28 21.68 -12.36
C VAL A 482 2.29 22.72 -12.87
N ALA A 483 1.32 22.31 -13.65
CA ALA A 483 0.23 23.14 -14.15
C ALA A 483 -1.02 22.97 -13.27
N VAL A 484 -1.48 24.06 -12.63
CA VAL A 484 -2.65 24.05 -11.74
C VAL A 484 -3.78 24.89 -12.33
N GLY A 485 -4.89 24.22 -12.66
CA GLY A 485 -6.12 24.84 -13.13
C GLY A 485 -7.21 24.91 -12.06
N THR A 486 -8.05 25.93 -12.07
CA THR A 486 -9.32 25.99 -11.30
C THR A 486 -10.44 26.65 -12.11
N TRP A 487 -11.68 26.16 -11.97
CA TRP A 487 -12.84 26.73 -12.64
C TRP A 487 -14.19 26.43 -11.97
N ASN A 488 -14.91 27.47 -11.54
CA ASN A 488 -16.33 27.37 -11.18
C ASN A 488 -17.22 27.27 -12.43
N VAL A 489 -17.81 26.09 -12.67
CA VAL A 489 -18.61 25.75 -13.87
C VAL A 489 -20.13 25.96 -13.70
N ASN A 490 -20.55 26.71 -12.67
CA ASN A 490 -21.91 27.26 -12.51
C ASN A 490 -23.05 26.21 -12.69
N GLY A 491 -23.03 25.17 -11.85
CA GLY A 491 -24.05 24.12 -11.80
C GLY A 491 -24.05 23.15 -12.99
N GLY A 492 -22.98 23.11 -13.78
CA GLY A 492 -22.88 22.26 -14.97
C GLY A 492 -23.79 22.70 -16.13
N LYS A 493 -24.36 23.91 -16.10
CA LYS A 493 -25.25 24.42 -17.16
C LYS A 493 -24.56 24.49 -18.53
N GLN A 494 -23.25 24.78 -18.55
CA GLN A 494 -22.43 24.79 -19.76
C GLN A 494 -22.14 23.38 -20.33
N PHE A 495 -22.33 22.32 -19.54
CA PHE A 495 -22.13 20.94 -19.97
C PHE A 495 -23.34 20.40 -20.76
N ARG A 496 -24.57 20.78 -20.37
CA ARG A 496 -25.81 20.37 -21.07
C ARG A 496 -25.97 20.98 -22.47
N SER A 497 -25.14 21.97 -22.83
CA SER A 497 -25.27 22.76 -24.07
C SER A 497 -24.21 22.45 -25.14
N ASN A 498 -23.40 21.37 -24.98
CA ASN A 498 -22.30 20.99 -25.88
C ASN A 498 -21.21 22.07 -26.11
N LEU A 499 -21.22 23.16 -25.34
CA LEU A 499 -20.36 24.35 -25.51
C LEU A 499 -18.93 24.21 -24.95
N LEU A 500 -18.57 23.01 -24.51
CA LEU A 500 -17.26 22.67 -23.95
C LEU A 500 -16.76 21.36 -24.55
N GLY A 501 -16.11 21.48 -25.70
CA GLY A 501 -15.39 20.42 -26.36
C GLY A 501 -14.00 20.21 -25.77
N THR A 502 -13.27 19.29 -26.40
CA THR A 502 -11.86 19.03 -26.08
C THR A 502 -10.95 20.20 -26.49
N ALA A 503 -11.37 20.99 -27.49
CA ALA A 503 -10.59 22.13 -27.99
C ALA A 503 -10.50 23.26 -26.95
N GLU A 504 -11.62 23.71 -26.39
CA GLU A 504 -11.66 24.80 -25.41
C GLU A 504 -10.90 24.46 -24.11
N LEU A 505 -10.84 23.17 -23.75
CA LEU A 505 -10.03 22.68 -22.64
C LEU A 505 -8.53 22.66 -22.97
N ALA A 506 -8.15 22.36 -24.21
CA ALA A 506 -6.76 22.44 -24.68
C ALA A 506 -6.31 23.91 -24.81
N ASP A 507 -7.17 24.80 -25.32
CA ASP A 507 -6.91 26.24 -25.38
C ASP A 507 -6.61 26.80 -23.98
N TRP A 508 -7.34 26.35 -22.95
CA TRP A 508 -7.09 26.75 -21.56
C TRP A 508 -5.82 26.11 -20.97
N LEU A 509 -5.66 24.79 -21.07
CA LEU A 509 -4.63 24.07 -20.31
C LEU A 509 -3.28 23.97 -21.02
N LEU A 510 -3.24 24.09 -22.35
CA LEU A 510 -2.04 23.98 -23.18
C LEU A 510 -1.68 25.32 -23.84
N ASP A 511 -2.63 25.99 -24.52
CA ASP A 511 -2.32 27.14 -25.38
C ASP A 511 -2.34 28.50 -24.66
N ALA A 512 -2.95 28.58 -23.47
CA ALA A 512 -3.09 29.84 -22.73
C ALA A 512 -1.78 30.62 -22.53
N PRO A 513 -0.60 30.00 -22.27
CA PRO A 513 0.69 30.69 -22.28
C PRO A 513 0.98 31.44 -23.58
N ALA A 514 0.97 30.74 -24.71
CA ALA A 514 1.22 31.33 -26.02
C ALA A 514 0.19 32.43 -26.37
N LEU A 515 -1.09 32.17 -26.06
CA LEU A 515 -2.20 33.11 -26.28
C LEU A 515 -2.14 34.35 -25.37
N SER A 516 -1.44 34.28 -24.24
CA SER A 516 -1.30 35.39 -23.28
C SER A 516 -0.13 36.32 -23.58
N GLY A 517 0.75 35.97 -24.53
CA GLY A 517 1.92 36.77 -24.89
C GLY A 517 3.02 36.82 -23.82
N VAL A 518 2.95 35.97 -22.79
CA VAL A 518 3.95 35.91 -21.72
C VAL A 518 5.19 35.17 -22.23
N THR A 519 6.28 35.90 -22.42
CA THR A 519 7.60 35.36 -22.83
C THR A 519 8.30 34.65 -21.67
N GLY A 520 7.75 33.50 -21.25
CA GLY A 520 8.43 32.51 -20.40
C GLY A 520 9.18 31.46 -21.23
N PRO A 521 9.96 30.56 -20.59
CA PRO A 521 10.59 29.43 -21.28
C PRO A 521 9.54 28.37 -21.67
N GLN A 522 8.93 28.58 -22.84
CA GLN A 522 8.17 27.57 -23.58
C GLN A 522 8.48 27.67 -25.07
N ASP A 523 9.49 26.90 -25.48
CA ASP A 523 9.32 26.06 -26.67
C ASP A 523 8.36 24.90 -26.32
N ASP A 524 7.78 24.25 -27.34
CA ASP A 524 7.08 22.95 -27.22
C ASP A 524 7.97 21.83 -26.63
N SER A 525 9.27 22.07 -26.48
CA SER A 525 10.29 21.16 -25.94
C SER A 525 10.16 20.87 -24.43
N SER A 526 9.32 21.61 -23.69
CA SER A 526 9.17 21.47 -22.23
C SER A 526 7.70 21.50 -21.78
N PRO A 527 6.97 20.38 -21.94
CA PRO A 527 5.59 20.26 -21.45
C PRO A 527 5.52 20.23 -19.91
N ALA A 528 4.32 20.39 -19.36
CA ALA A 528 4.08 20.17 -17.94
C ALA A 528 4.24 18.66 -17.59
N ASP A 529 4.81 18.35 -16.43
CA ASP A 529 4.93 16.99 -15.93
C ASP A 529 3.66 16.52 -15.22
N ILE A 530 2.99 17.46 -14.54
CA ILE A 530 1.82 17.24 -13.68
C ILE A 530 0.76 18.30 -14.00
N PHE A 531 -0.48 17.87 -14.22
CA PHE A 531 -1.67 18.73 -14.27
C PHE A 531 -2.56 18.48 -13.06
N ALA A 532 -2.84 19.52 -12.26
CA ALA A 532 -3.82 19.50 -11.19
C ALA A 532 -5.00 20.39 -11.56
N VAL A 533 -6.18 19.82 -11.82
CA VAL A 533 -7.35 20.56 -12.30
C VAL A 533 -8.48 20.51 -11.27
N GLY A 534 -8.76 21.66 -10.66
CA GLY A 534 -9.88 21.90 -9.76
C GLY A 534 -11.13 22.40 -10.49
N PHE A 535 -12.30 22.02 -9.98
CA PHE A 535 -13.59 22.55 -10.42
C PHE A 535 -14.52 22.80 -9.24
N GLU A 536 -15.33 23.84 -9.35
CA GLU A 536 -16.38 24.17 -8.40
C GLU A 536 -17.75 24.21 -9.11
N GLU A 537 -18.82 23.91 -8.36
CA GLU A 537 -20.20 23.84 -8.90
C GLU A 537 -20.37 22.84 -10.08
N MET A 538 -19.60 21.75 -10.11
CA MET A 538 -19.68 20.69 -11.13
C MET A 538 -21.07 20.04 -11.25
N VAL A 539 -21.91 20.17 -10.22
CA VAL A 539 -23.23 19.54 -10.12
C VAL A 539 -24.25 20.58 -9.66
N GLU A 540 -25.42 20.58 -10.29
CA GLU A 540 -26.59 21.38 -9.88
C GLU A 540 -27.02 21.02 -8.44
N LEU A 541 -27.13 22.04 -7.58
CA LEU A 541 -27.48 21.86 -6.17
C LEU A 541 -28.96 21.46 -6.03
N SER A 542 -29.19 20.17 -5.83
CA SER A 542 -30.48 19.59 -5.44
C SER A 542 -30.32 18.80 -4.14
N ALA A 543 -31.40 18.61 -3.39
CA ALA A 543 -31.38 17.79 -2.17
C ALA A 543 -30.83 16.38 -2.44
N GLY A 544 -31.17 15.79 -3.59
CA GLY A 544 -30.63 14.50 -4.04
C GLY A 544 -29.12 14.54 -4.25
N ASN A 545 -28.58 15.54 -4.97
CA ASN A 545 -27.14 15.65 -5.25
C ASN A 545 -26.30 16.00 -4.02
N ILE A 546 -26.88 16.70 -3.03
CA ILE A 546 -26.21 17.02 -1.76
C ILE A 546 -26.08 15.77 -0.87
N VAL A 547 -27.04 14.84 -0.94
CA VAL A 547 -27.06 13.59 -0.17
C VAL A 547 -26.32 12.45 -0.90
N ASN A 548 -26.42 12.38 -2.23
CA ASN A 548 -25.81 11.34 -3.06
C ASN A 548 -25.33 11.92 -4.40
N ALA A 549 -24.15 12.54 -4.40
CA ALA A 549 -23.56 13.14 -5.59
C ALA A 549 -23.16 12.08 -6.62
N SER A 550 -23.73 12.15 -7.84
CA SER A 550 -23.36 11.24 -8.92
C SER A 550 -21.89 11.37 -9.32
N THR A 551 -21.20 10.23 -9.38
CA THR A 551 -19.81 10.14 -9.86
C THR A 551 -19.68 10.11 -11.38
N THR A 552 -20.80 10.00 -12.12
CA THR A 552 -20.81 9.99 -13.59
C THR A 552 -20.20 11.25 -14.16
N ASN A 553 -20.54 12.43 -13.61
CA ASN A 553 -19.98 13.71 -14.04
C ASN A 553 -18.45 13.70 -13.89
N ARG A 554 -17.92 13.14 -12.79
CA ARG A 554 -16.47 13.06 -12.56
C ARG A 554 -15.77 12.18 -13.60
N LYS A 555 -16.36 11.05 -13.97
CA LYS A 555 -15.79 10.17 -15.00
C LYS A 555 -15.68 10.88 -16.35
N VAL A 556 -16.77 11.50 -16.80
CA VAL A 556 -16.82 12.18 -18.12
C VAL A 556 -15.94 13.43 -18.16
N TRP A 557 -15.86 14.21 -17.07
CA TRP A 557 -14.91 15.31 -16.97
C TRP A 557 -13.46 14.83 -17.01
N GLY A 558 -13.14 13.75 -16.28
CA GLY A 558 -11.80 13.14 -16.31
C GLY A 558 -11.38 12.69 -17.71
N GLU A 559 -12.25 12.00 -18.45
CA GLU A 559 -12.00 11.54 -19.81
C GLU A 559 -11.81 12.71 -20.80
N ARG A 560 -12.64 13.75 -20.71
CA ARG A 560 -12.50 14.95 -21.57
C ARG A 560 -11.22 15.72 -21.26
N LEU A 561 -10.87 15.88 -19.98
CA LEU A 561 -9.63 16.53 -19.56
C LEU A 561 -8.41 15.73 -20.04
N GLN A 562 -8.38 14.41 -19.80
CA GLN A 562 -7.27 13.56 -20.23
C GLN A 562 -7.06 13.65 -21.75
N LYS A 563 -8.14 13.62 -22.54
CA LYS A 563 -8.09 13.80 -24.00
C LYS A 563 -7.59 15.19 -24.42
N ALA A 564 -7.94 16.25 -23.69
CA ALA A 564 -7.54 17.62 -24.00
C ALA A 564 -6.06 17.88 -23.72
N ILE A 565 -5.58 17.53 -22.51
CA ILE A 565 -4.16 17.68 -22.16
C ILE A 565 -3.27 16.72 -22.97
N SER A 566 -3.79 15.55 -23.37
CA SER A 566 -3.05 14.56 -24.16
C SER A 566 -2.97 14.88 -25.66
N ARG A 567 -3.27 16.12 -26.09
CA ARG A 567 -3.22 16.53 -27.50
C ARG A 567 -1.81 16.44 -28.10
N SER A 568 -0.78 16.78 -27.33
CA SER A 568 0.63 16.81 -27.80
C SER A 568 1.54 15.80 -27.09
N HIS A 569 1.26 15.47 -25.82
CA HIS A 569 2.06 14.57 -24.99
C HIS A 569 1.11 13.69 -24.17
N ARG A 570 1.39 12.39 -23.98
CA ARG A 570 0.47 11.52 -23.25
C ARG A 570 0.42 11.85 -21.75
N TYR A 571 -0.79 11.94 -21.19
CA TYR A 571 -1.03 12.02 -19.75
C TYR A 571 -2.02 10.95 -19.29
N ILE A 572 -1.86 10.51 -18.05
CA ILE A 572 -2.76 9.54 -17.41
C ILE A 572 -3.36 10.13 -16.14
N LEU A 573 -4.58 9.71 -15.80
CA LEU A 573 -5.19 10.05 -14.52
C LEU A 573 -4.48 9.31 -13.38
N LEU A 574 -3.72 10.01 -12.54
CA LEU A 574 -3.17 9.45 -11.31
C LEU A 574 -4.32 9.13 -10.34
N THR A 575 -5.09 10.16 -9.99
CA THR A 575 -6.30 10.02 -9.18
C THR A 575 -7.19 11.26 -9.28
N SER A 576 -8.42 11.16 -8.76
CA SER A 576 -9.36 12.27 -8.64
C SER A 576 -10.23 12.13 -7.39
N ALA A 577 -10.77 13.24 -6.90
CA ALA A 577 -11.65 13.28 -5.75
C ALA A 577 -12.75 14.33 -5.93
N GLN A 578 -13.89 14.14 -5.27
CA GLN A 578 -15.07 14.98 -5.42
C GLN A 578 -15.83 15.09 -4.09
N LEU A 579 -16.18 16.33 -3.72
CA LEU A 579 -17.06 16.67 -2.61
C LEU A 579 -18.25 17.46 -3.15
N VAL A 580 -19.35 16.75 -3.43
CA VAL A 580 -20.58 17.29 -4.07
C VAL A 580 -20.27 18.02 -5.38
N GLY A 581 -20.11 19.35 -5.34
CA GLY A 581 -19.81 20.19 -6.50
C GLY A 581 -18.34 20.60 -6.63
N VAL A 582 -17.49 20.32 -5.63
CA VAL A 582 -16.04 20.55 -5.67
C VAL A 582 -15.36 19.29 -6.17
N CYS A 583 -14.40 19.40 -7.09
CA CYS A 583 -13.69 18.25 -7.65
C CYS A 583 -12.24 18.59 -8.00
N LEU A 584 -11.32 17.65 -7.81
CA LEU A 584 -9.90 17.79 -8.15
C LEU A 584 -9.43 16.55 -8.90
N TYR A 585 -8.69 16.74 -9.99
CA TYR A 585 -8.01 15.70 -10.76
C TYR A 585 -6.51 15.94 -10.74
N ILE A 586 -5.72 14.88 -10.61
CA ILE A 586 -4.28 14.89 -10.86
C ILE A 586 -3.99 14.00 -12.07
N PHE A 587 -3.42 14.58 -13.11
CA PHE A 587 -2.87 13.87 -14.26
C PHE A 587 -1.34 14.00 -14.27
N VAL A 588 -0.66 12.96 -14.73
CA VAL A 588 0.81 12.90 -14.78
C VAL A 588 1.26 12.27 -16.08
N ARG A 589 2.47 12.60 -16.55
CA ARG A 589 3.07 11.87 -17.69
C ARG A 589 3.41 10.42 -17.28
N PRO A 590 3.18 9.41 -18.14
CA PRO A 590 3.33 8.00 -17.81
C PRO A 590 4.65 7.60 -17.12
N TYR A 591 5.78 8.13 -17.58
CA TYR A 591 7.11 7.78 -17.07
C TYR A 591 7.39 8.23 -15.63
N HIS A 592 6.60 9.16 -15.07
CA HIS A 592 6.70 9.59 -13.67
C HIS A 592 5.99 8.65 -12.71
N VAL A 593 5.01 7.88 -13.20
CA VAL A 593 4.10 7.06 -12.39
C VAL A 593 4.82 6.03 -11.51
N PRO A 594 5.91 5.34 -11.94
CA PRO A 594 6.63 4.39 -11.07
C PRO A 594 7.29 5.04 -9.85
N PHE A 595 7.58 6.34 -9.92
CA PHE A 595 8.22 7.15 -8.88
C PHE A 595 7.21 7.87 -7.97
N ILE A 596 5.91 7.73 -8.24
CA ILE A 596 4.82 8.33 -7.46
C ILE A 596 4.29 7.30 -6.45
N ARG A 597 4.33 7.65 -5.17
CA ARG A 597 4.02 6.77 -4.04
C ARG A 597 3.13 7.48 -3.01
N ASP A 598 2.54 6.71 -2.09
CA ASP A 598 1.80 7.23 -0.92
C ASP A 598 0.71 8.26 -1.31
N VAL A 599 -0.01 7.94 -2.39
CA VAL A 599 -1.15 8.70 -2.90
C VAL A 599 -2.32 8.58 -1.93
N ALA A 600 -2.73 9.71 -1.33
CA ALA A 600 -3.84 9.77 -0.37
C ALA A 600 -4.76 10.96 -0.68
N ILE A 601 -6.00 10.87 -0.18
CA ILE A 601 -7.09 11.80 -0.47
C ILE A 601 -7.82 12.09 0.85
N ASP A 602 -8.20 13.34 1.08
CA ASP A 602 -9.13 13.72 2.14
C ASP A 602 -10.07 14.84 1.69
N THR A 603 -11.21 15.01 2.36
CA THR A 603 -12.22 16.02 2.03
C THR A 603 -12.85 16.62 3.28
N VAL A 604 -12.88 17.95 3.37
CA VAL A 604 -13.52 18.68 4.49
C VAL A 604 -14.77 19.38 3.99
N LYS A 605 -15.90 19.12 4.65
CA LYS A 605 -17.16 19.87 4.48
C LYS A 605 -17.13 21.07 5.42
N THR A 606 -17.50 22.25 4.93
CA THR A 606 -17.66 23.46 5.76
C THR A 606 -19.06 24.08 5.64
N GLY A 607 -19.80 23.75 4.57
CA GLY A 607 -21.16 24.25 4.33
C GLY A 607 -22.12 23.98 5.50
N MET A 608 -22.91 25.00 5.86
CA MET A 608 -23.81 24.97 7.03
C MET A 608 -23.12 24.57 8.35
N GLY A 609 -21.87 25.02 8.57
CA GLY A 609 -21.08 24.67 9.75
C GLY A 609 -20.67 23.18 9.74
N GLY A 610 -20.10 22.74 8.62
CA GLY A 610 -19.66 21.36 8.37
C GLY A 610 -20.76 20.34 8.09
N LYS A 611 -22.04 20.73 8.12
CA LYS A 611 -23.19 19.83 7.95
C LYS A 611 -23.54 19.52 6.49
N ALA A 612 -23.04 20.29 5.53
CA ALA A 612 -23.31 20.13 4.09
C ALA A 612 -22.04 20.24 3.24
N GLY A 613 -21.97 19.43 2.18
CA GLY A 613 -20.82 19.38 1.27
C GLY A 613 -20.85 20.36 0.09
N ASN A 614 -21.77 21.32 0.07
CA ASN A 614 -21.86 22.32 -1.00
C ASN A 614 -20.77 23.43 -0.92
N LYS A 615 -19.99 23.41 0.17
CA LYS A 615 -18.82 24.24 0.46
C LYS A 615 -17.80 23.41 1.25
N GLY A 616 -16.52 23.73 1.08
CA GLY A 616 -15.41 23.03 1.69
C GLY A 616 -14.29 22.73 0.69
N ALA A 617 -13.50 21.70 0.96
CA ALA A 617 -12.30 21.35 0.19
C ALA A 617 -12.18 19.86 -0.14
N VAL A 618 -11.51 19.60 -1.25
CA VAL A 618 -10.96 18.31 -1.66
C VAL A 618 -9.44 18.44 -1.69
N ALA A 619 -8.73 17.52 -1.05
CA ALA A 619 -7.27 17.49 -1.09
C ALA A 619 -6.74 16.13 -1.56
N ILE A 620 -5.66 16.16 -2.33
CA ILE A 620 -4.96 14.99 -2.87
C ILE A 620 -3.47 15.21 -2.62
N ARG A 621 -2.82 14.27 -1.94
CA ARG A 621 -1.37 14.29 -1.71
C ARG A 621 -0.70 13.06 -2.29
N PHE A 622 0.58 13.18 -2.60
CA PHE A 622 1.45 12.06 -2.98
C PHE A 622 2.91 12.43 -2.76
N GLN A 623 3.77 11.42 -2.74
CA GLN A 623 5.21 11.57 -2.83
C GLN A 623 5.64 11.31 -4.28
N PHE A 624 6.57 12.10 -4.80
CA PHE A 624 7.19 11.93 -6.11
C PHE A 624 8.71 11.99 -5.94
N HIS A 625 9.40 10.88 -6.25
CA HIS A 625 10.76 10.59 -5.77
C HIS A 625 10.85 10.81 -4.24
N SER A 626 11.72 11.70 -3.76
CA SER A 626 11.91 12.05 -2.36
C SER A 626 11.31 13.41 -1.99
N THR A 627 10.26 13.84 -2.70
CA THR A 627 9.58 15.13 -2.46
C THR A 627 8.07 14.95 -2.35
N SER A 628 7.46 15.63 -1.39
CA SER A 628 6.05 15.50 -1.05
C SER A 628 5.20 16.65 -1.57
N PHE A 629 4.06 16.30 -2.17
CA PHE A 629 3.13 17.22 -2.83
C PHE A 629 1.74 17.13 -2.20
N CYS A 630 1.10 18.26 -1.98
CA CYS A 630 -0.30 18.37 -1.56
C CYS A 630 -1.05 19.36 -2.46
N PHE A 631 -2.14 18.91 -3.07
CA PHE A 631 -3.01 19.71 -3.93
C PHE A 631 -4.38 19.86 -3.26
N ILE A 632 -4.88 21.08 -3.14
CA ILE A 632 -6.14 21.42 -2.48
C ILE A 632 -7.00 22.22 -3.47
N CYS A 633 -8.24 21.79 -3.67
CA CYS A 633 -9.28 22.54 -4.38
C CYS A 633 -10.39 22.87 -3.38
N SER A 634 -10.73 24.15 -3.21
CA SER A 634 -11.76 24.58 -2.24
C SER A 634 -12.75 25.58 -2.81
N HIS A 635 -14.02 25.39 -2.45
CA HIS A 635 -15.09 26.37 -2.68
C HIS A 635 -15.52 26.95 -1.33
N LEU A 636 -15.12 28.19 -1.04
CA LEU A 636 -15.37 28.87 0.23
C LEU A 636 -16.67 29.70 0.20
N THR A 637 -17.12 30.17 1.37
CA THR A 637 -18.39 30.88 1.54
C THR A 637 -18.50 32.13 0.67
N ALA A 638 -19.60 32.21 -0.09
CA ALA A 638 -19.85 33.27 -1.06
C ALA A 638 -20.53 34.51 -0.43
N GLY A 639 -20.33 35.68 -1.05
CA GLY A 639 -20.93 36.96 -0.64
C GLY A 639 -19.90 37.93 -0.07
N GLN A 640 -19.97 39.21 -0.46
CA GLN A 640 -18.93 40.20 -0.17
C GLN A 640 -18.65 40.35 1.34
N SER A 641 -19.71 40.48 2.16
CA SER A 641 -19.61 40.66 3.61
C SER A 641 -19.17 39.42 4.39
N GLN A 642 -19.16 38.22 3.77
CA GLN A 642 -18.92 36.94 4.44
C GLN A 642 -17.42 36.61 4.64
N VAL A 643 -16.62 37.62 4.98
CA VAL A 643 -15.15 37.51 5.12
C VAL A 643 -14.77 36.65 6.33
N LYS A 644 -15.54 36.76 7.43
CA LYS A 644 -15.28 36.00 8.66
C LYS A 644 -15.53 34.51 8.42
N GLU A 645 -16.57 34.20 7.68
CA GLU A 645 -17.03 32.85 7.34
C GLU A 645 -16.03 32.17 6.40
N ARG A 646 -15.47 32.89 5.40
CA ARG A 646 -14.35 32.38 4.58
C ARG A 646 -13.08 32.09 5.40
N ASN A 647 -12.77 32.93 6.38
CA ASN A 647 -11.64 32.68 7.29
C ASN A 647 -11.90 31.48 8.21
N GLU A 648 -13.17 31.21 8.56
CA GLU A 648 -13.58 30.01 9.29
C GLU A 648 -13.47 28.77 8.41
N ASP A 649 -13.99 28.82 7.17
CA ASP A 649 -13.83 27.74 6.17
C ASP A 649 -12.35 27.37 6.01
N TYR A 650 -11.47 28.38 5.80
CA TYR A 650 -10.02 28.19 5.70
C TYR A 650 -9.46 27.48 6.94
N ARG A 651 -9.82 27.94 8.14
CA ARG A 651 -9.33 27.36 9.40
C ARG A 651 -9.79 25.90 9.54
N GLU A 652 -11.08 25.65 9.33
CA GLU A 652 -11.69 24.32 9.38
C GLU A 652 -11.00 23.36 8.40
N ILE A 653 -10.74 23.80 7.16
CA ILE A 653 -9.98 23.04 6.17
C ILE A 653 -8.56 22.73 6.67
N THR A 654 -7.82 23.74 7.14
CA THR A 654 -6.43 23.54 7.62
C THR A 654 -6.29 22.67 8.86
N GLN A 655 -7.32 22.63 9.71
CA GLN A 655 -7.33 21.86 10.96
C GLN A 655 -7.86 20.43 10.78
N LYS A 656 -8.79 20.21 9.85
CA LYS A 656 -9.44 18.91 9.66
C LYS A 656 -8.86 18.05 8.55
N LEU A 657 -8.22 18.64 7.53
CA LEU A 657 -7.57 17.86 6.47
C LEU A 657 -6.40 17.06 7.06
N SER A 658 -6.52 15.73 6.99
CA SER A 658 -5.55 14.80 7.58
C SER A 658 -5.32 13.61 6.65
N PHE A 659 -4.06 13.26 6.47
CA PHE A 659 -3.61 12.15 5.62
C PHE A 659 -3.02 11.02 6.48
N PRO A 660 -2.78 9.83 5.90
CA PRO A 660 -2.18 8.70 6.62
C PRO A 660 -0.91 9.10 7.38
N MET A 661 -0.74 8.49 8.56
CA MET A 661 0.33 8.79 9.53
C MET A 661 0.21 10.15 10.23
N GLY A 662 -0.98 10.76 10.27
CA GLY A 662 -1.24 11.98 11.05
C GLY A 662 -0.78 13.28 10.37
N ARG A 663 -0.43 13.19 9.09
CA ARG A 663 0.08 14.31 8.28
C ARG A 663 -1.01 15.34 8.03
N ASN A 664 -0.75 16.58 8.44
CA ASN A 664 -1.58 17.74 8.07
C ASN A 664 -1.10 18.36 6.74
N ILE A 665 -1.83 19.35 6.22
CA ILE A 665 -1.49 19.99 4.93
C ILE A 665 -0.08 20.61 4.88
N PHE A 666 0.44 21.13 6.01
CA PHE A 666 1.72 21.83 6.08
C PHE A 666 2.94 20.89 6.25
N SER A 667 2.72 19.59 6.40
CA SER A 667 3.78 18.56 6.43
C SER A 667 4.35 18.20 5.05
N HIS A 668 4.09 19.01 4.01
CA HIS A 668 4.47 18.73 2.63
C HIS A 668 5.45 19.78 2.11
N ASP A 669 6.44 19.36 1.31
CA ASP A 669 7.45 20.25 0.73
C ASP A 669 6.82 21.24 -0.27
N TYR A 670 5.76 20.84 -0.97
CA TYR A 670 4.95 21.73 -1.82
C TYR A 670 3.45 21.60 -1.57
N VAL A 671 2.78 22.73 -1.32
CA VAL A 671 1.31 22.82 -1.19
C VAL A 671 0.74 23.77 -2.23
N PHE A 672 -0.10 23.23 -3.10
CA PHE A 672 -0.80 23.91 -4.17
C PHE A 672 -2.28 24.04 -3.80
N TRP A 673 -2.75 25.24 -3.47
CA TRP A 673 -4.14 25.51 -3.09
C TRP A 673 -4.82 26.37 -4.16
N CYS A 674 -5.80 25.82 -4.86
CA CYS A 674 -6.61 26.50 -5.87
C CYS A 674 -8.09 26.53 -5.47
N GLY A 675 -8.87 27.43 -6.08
CA GLY A 675 -10.32 27.30 -6.09
C GLY A 675 -11.09 28.61 -6.23
N ASP A 676 -12.41 28.50 -6.12
CA ASP A 676 -13.29 29.64 -5.84
C ASP A 676 -13.25 29.98 -4.34
N PHE A 677 -12.21 30.72 -3.97
CA PHE A 677 -12.04 31.24 -2.61
C PHE A 677 -13.07 32.32 -2.24
N ASN A 678 -13.86 32.82 -3.20
CA ASN A 678 -14.94 33.78 -2.99
C ASN A 678 -14.60 35.11 -2.29
N TYR A 679 -13.33 35.41 -2.00
CA TYR A 679 -12.90 36.75 -1.59
C TYR A 679 -13.15 37.76 -2.72
N ARG A 680 -13.52 38.99 -2.33
CA ARG A 680 -13.95 40.05 -3.24
C ARG A 680 -13.03 41.27 -3.12
N ILE A 681 -13.16 42.19 -4.08
CA ILE A 681 -12.65 43.54 -3.92
C ILE A 681 -13.62 44.32 -3.01
N ASP A 682 -13.10 44.92 -1.94
CA ASP A 682 -13.87 45.64 -0.91
C ASP A 682 -14.11 47.11 -1.30
N LEU A 683 -14.79 47.30 -2.43
CA LEU A 683 -15.16 48.58 -3.03
C LEU A 683 -16.60 48.52 -3.56
N THR A 684 -17.20 49.66 -3.90
CA THR A 684 -18.50 49.67 -4.61
C THR A 684 -18.33 49.22 -6.07
N TYR A 685 -19.45 48.89 -6.72
CA TYR A 685 -19.44 48.48 -8.13
C TYR A 685 -18.85 49.56 -9.06
N GLU A 686 -19.20 50.83 -8.80
CA GLU A 686 -18.77 51.99 -9.58
C GLU A 686 -17.25 52.19 -9.48
N GLU A 687 -16.70 52.05 -8.29
CA GLU A 687 -15.26 52.16 -8.01
C GLU A 687 -14.47 51.02 -8.68
N VAL A 688 -14.95 49.77 -8.54
CA VAL A 688 -14.35 48.62 -9.22
C VAL A 688 -14.37 48.84 -10.74
N PHE A 689 -15.51 49.21 -11.31
CA PHE A 689 -15.66 49.44 -12.75
C PHE A 689 -14.75 50.58 -13.25
N TYR A 690 -14.56 51.63 -12.45
CA TYR A 690 -13.65 52.74 -12.74
C TYR A 690 -12.19 52.29 -12.83
N PHE A 691 -11.66 51.59 -11.82
CA PHE A 691 -10.28 51.10 -11.86
C PHE A 691 -10.07 50.02 -12.93
N VAL A 692 -11.05 49.13 -13.13
CA VAL A 692 -11.05 48.10 -14.18
C VAL A 692 -10.98 48.74 -15.58
N LYS A 693 -11.75 49.80 -15.85
CA LYS A 693 -11.68 50.54 -17.13
C LYS A 693 -10.30 51.18 -17.36
N ARG A 694 -9.63 51.60 -16.29
CA ARG A 694 -8.28 52.19 -16.32
C ARG A 694 -7.15 51.15 -16.33
N GLN A 695 -7.48 49.85 -16.25
CA GLN A 695 -6.51 48.75 -16.06
C GLN A 695 -5.62 48.92 -14.81
N ASP A 696 -6.14 49.59 -13.77
CA ASP A 696 -5.41 49.83 -12.52
C ASP A 696 -5.54 48.63 -11.57
N TRP A 697 -4.90 47.54 -11.97
CA TRP A 697 -4.90 46.27 -11.23
C TRP A 697 -4.26 46.41 -9.86
N LYS A 698 -3.21 47.24 -9.75
CA LYS A 698 -2.52 47.49 -8.50
C LYS A 698 -3.46 48.11 -7.48
N LYS A 699 -4.25 49.12 -7.89
CA LYS A 699 -5.19 49.77 -6.97
C LYS A 699 -6.32 48.83 -6.53
N LEU A 700 -6.82 47.98 -7.42
CA LEU A 700 -7.83 46.96 -7.07
C LEU A 700 -7.29 45.95 -6.05
N LEU A 701 -6.03 45.51 -6.20
CA LEU A 701 -5.39 44.56 -5.28
C LEU A 701 -5.19 45.09 -3.85
N GLU A 702 -5.12 46.41 -3.66
CA GLU A 702 -5.07 47.01 -2.31
C GLU A 702 -6.36 46.76 -1.50
N PHE A 703 -7.49 46.55 -2.19
CA PHE A 703 -8.79 46.25 -1.59
C PHE A 703 -9.21 44.78 -1.74
N ASP A 704 -8.32 43.89 -2.22
CA ASP A 704 -8.61 42.46 -2.25
C ASP A 704 -8.69 41.91 -0.81
N GLN A 705 -9.86 41.37 -0.46
CA GLN A 705 -10.11 40.88 0.89
C GLN A 705 -9.14 39.76 1.30
N LEU A 706 -8.69 38.89 0.38
CA LEU A 706 -7.73 37.83 0.71
C LEU A 706 -6.37 38.43 1.11
N GLN A 707 -5.83 39.38 0.34
CA GLN A 707 -4.58 40.06 0.70
C GLN A 707 -4.69 40.77 2.05
N LEU A 708 -5.82 41.41 2.33
CA LEU A 708 -6.10 42.03 3.64
C LEU A 708 -6.20 40.99 4.79
N GLN A 709 -6.77 39.79 4.53
CA GLN A 709 -6.82 38.73 5.54
C GLN A 709 -5.45 38.06 5.76
N LYS A 710 -4.61 37.95 4.71
CA LYS A 710 -3.22 37.49 4.82
C LYS A 710 -2.36 38.50 5.55
N SER A 711 -2.40 39.78 5.20
CA SER A 711 -1.62 40.82 5.87
C SER A 711 -1.98 40.93 7.36
N SER A 712 -3.26 40.77 7.72
CA SER A 712 -3.72 40.68 9.12
C SER A 712 -3.48 39.32 9.80
N GLY A 713 -2.87 38.34 9.14
CA GLY A 713 -2.50 37.04 9.72
C GLY A 713 -3.65 36.07 9.97
N LYS A 714 -4.86 36.37 9.47
CA LYS A 714 -6.06 35.51 9.59
C LYS A 714 -6.06 34.35 8.59
N VAL A 715 -5.31 34.50 7.50
CA VAL A 715 -4.95 33.47 6.51
C VAL A 715 -3.43 33.43 6.43
N SER A 716 -2.82 32.27 6.13
CA SER A 716 -1.36 32.14 6.16
C SER A 716 -0.66 33.10 5.20
N ARG A 717 0.27 33.89 5.75
CA ARG A 717 1.13 34.83 5.02
C ARG A 717 2.10 34.13 4.06
N ALA A 718 2.42 32.86 4.32
CA ALA A 718 3.45 32.13 3.57
C ALA A 718 2.98 31.69 2.16
N PHE A 719 1.68 31.73 1.86
CA PHE A 719 1.19 31.50 0.50
C PHE A 719 1.56 32.65 -0.45
N LYS A 720 2.24 32.35 -1.54
CA LYS A 720 2.35 33.23 -2.72
C LYS A 720 1.03 33.12 -3.50
N THR A 721 0.32 34.23 -3.72
CA THR A 721 -1.02 34.22 -4.35
C THR A 721 -0.99 34.87 -5.73
N VAL A 722 -1.70 34.24 -6.66
CA VAL A 722 -1.93 34.67 -8.04
C VAL A 722 -3.33 35.24 -8.19
N PHE A 723 -3.44 36.34 -8.95
CA PHE A 723 -4.70 37.02 -9.23
C PHE A 723 -4.93 37.10 -10.74
N ASN A 724 -6.14 36.77 -11.17
CA ASN A 724 -6.63 37.08 -12.50
C ASN A 724 -7.79 38.07 -12.37
N ILE A 725 -7.50 39.37 -12.52
CA ILE A 725 -8.53 40.42 -12.55
C ILE A 725 -8.82 40.72 -14.02
N CYS A 726 -10.08 40.53 -14.43
CA CYS A 726 -10.50 40.77 -15.81
C CYS A 726 -11.74 41.67 -15.85
N PRO A 727 -11.81 42.68 -16.75
CA PRO A 727 -13.08 43.31 -17.09
C PRO A 727 -13.98 42.28 -17.77
N ASP A 728 -15.19 42.09 -17.27
CA ASP A 728 -16.25 41.49 -18.09
C ASP A 728 -16.91 42.63 -18.88
N ARG A 729 -16.76 42.65 -20.21
CA ARG A 729 -17.23 43.77 -21.05
C ARG A 729 -18.69 43.65 -21.48
N GLU A 730 -19.32 42.49 -21.34
CA GLU A 730 -20.63 42.20 -21.96
C GLU A 730 -21.70 41.61 -21.03
N SER A 731 -21.44 41.37 -19.74
CA SER A 731 -22.46 40.82 -18.83
C SER A 731 -23.28 41.91 -18.13
N HIS A 732 -24.54 42.08 -18.56
CA HIS A 732 -25.58 42.84 -17.84
C HIS A 732 -26.03 42.19 -16.51
N LEU A 733 -25.18 41.33 -15.92
CA LEU A 733 -25.42 40.53 -14.71
C LEU A 733 -24.48 40.88 -13.54
N LEU A 734 -23.76 42.01 -13.65
CA LEU A 734 -22.89 42.55 -12.62
C LEU A 734 -23.67 43.15 -11.43
N ASN A 735 -24.34 42.27 -10.66
CA ASN A 735 -24.91 42.59 -9.34
C ASN A 735 -23.91 42.31 -8.19
N VAL A 736 -22.62 42.18 -8.50
CA VAL A 736 -21.60 41.70 -7.56
C VAL A 736 -20.23 42.32 -7.89
N PRO A 737 -19.55 43.03 -6.95
CA PRO A 737 -18.15 43.41 -7.15
C PRO A 737 -17.25 42.17 -7.18
N ALA A 738 -16.24 42.23 -8.05
CA ALA A 738 -15.56 41.07 -8.65
C ALA A 738 -15.25 39.92 -7.67
N SER A 739 -15.73 38.71 -8.01
CA SER A 739 -15.28 37.45 -7.43
C SER A 739 -14.01 36.97 -8.14
N LEU A 740 -12.95 36.74 -7.39
CA LEU A 740 -11.66 36.28 -7.93
C LEU A 740 -11.51 34.77 -7.71
N HIS A 741 -11.37 34.00 -8.79
CA HIS A 741 -10.76 32.67 -8.72
C HIS A 741 -9.28 32.85 -8.42
N GLN A 742 -8.76 32.10 -7.45
CA GLN A 742 -7.47 32.37 -6.84
C GLN A 742 -6.65 31.09 -6.74
N PHE A 743 -5.33 31.25 -6.88
CA PHE A 743 -4.34 30.20 -6.68
C PHE A 743 -3.30 30.69 -5.67
N SER A 744 -2.98 29.85 -4.70
CA SER A 744 -2.06 30.10 -3.61
C SER A 744 -1.09 28.92 -3.50
N PHE A 745 0.21 29.21 -3.48
CA PHE A 745 1.28 28.22 -3.43
C PHE A 745 2.18 28.44 -2.22
N LEU A 746 2.52 27.35 -1.53
CA LEU A 746 3.45 27.30 -0.41
C LEU A 746 4.54 26.27 -0.71
N SER A 747 5.77 26.58 -0.30
CA SER A 747 6.93 25.69 -0.39
C SER A 747 7.63 25.66 0.97
N GLY A 748 7.91 24.46 1.47
CA GLY A 748 8.65 24.19 2.70
C GLY A 748 10.06 23.70 2.36
N GLY A 749 11.06 24.56 2.60
CA GLY A 749 12.46 24.29 2.21
C GLY A 749 12.73 24.65 0.75
N TRP A 750 13.86 25.32 0.51
CA TRP A 750 14.26 25.75 -0.82
C TRP A 750 15.24 24.73 -1.41
N GLY A 751 14.98 24.25 -2.62
CA GLY A 751 16.07 23.84 -3.52
C GLY A 751 16.86 25.08 -3.99
N PRO A 752 18.06 24.89 -4.57
CA PRO A 752 19.02 25.98 -4.79
C PRO A 752 18.53 27.08 -5.75
N SER A 753 17.58 26.79 -6.65
CA SER A 753 17.06 27.78 -7.61
C SER A 753 15.73 28.42 -7.23
N GLY A 754 14.95 27.75 -6.37
CA GLY A 754 13.67 28.21 -5.86
C GLY A 754 12.52 28.18 -6.90
N PRO A 755 11.26 28.09 -6.44
CA PRO A 755 10.12 27.84 -7.33
C PRO A 755 9.81 29.05 -8.23
N ARG A 756 9.75 28.81 -9.55
CA ARG A 756 9.45 29.83 -10.57
C ARG A 756 7.99 29.73 -11.00
N LEU A 757 7.29 30.86 -11.01
CA LEU A 757 5.84 30.93 -11.22
C LEU A 757 5.53 31.72 -12.51
N THR A 758 4.80 31.10 -13.42
CA THR A 758 4.27 31.72 -14.65
C THR A 758 2.75 31.68 -14.62
N VAL A 759 2.10 32.79 -14.96
CA VAL A 759 0.63 32.94 -14.92
C VAL A 759 0.11 33.44 -16.27
N PRO A 760 -0.43 32.55 -17.12
CA PRO A 760 -1.06 32.95 -18.37
C PRO A 760 -2.47 33.52 -18.15
N ILE A 761 -2.81 34.61 -18.83
CA ILE A 761 -4.12 35.27 -18.74
C ILE A 761 -4.97 34.94 -19.97
N PHE A 762 -6.12 34.29 -19.78
CA PHE A 762 -7.00 33.85 -20.88
C PHE A 762 -8.13 34.85 -21.20
N PRO A 763 -8.33 35.27 -22.48
CA PRO A 763 -9.13 36.47 -22.78
C PRO A 763 -10.62 36.32 -23.17
N ARG A 764 -11.29 35.14 -23.13
CA ARG A 764 -12.55 34.93 -23.92
C ARG A 764 -13.90 34.47 -23.31
N ILE A 765 -14.07 34.08 -22.04
CA ILE A 765 -15.36 33.50 -21.52
C ILE A 765 -15.91 34.25 -20.28
N SER A 766 -17.22 34.18 -19.96
CA SER A 766 -17.78 34.72 -18.69
C SER A 766 -17.56 33.74 -17.52
N ARG A 767 -16.99 34.21 -16.39
CA ARG A 767 -16.37 33.38 -15.32
C ARG A 767 -15.30 32.44 -15.88
N ARG A 768 -14.10 32.99 -16.09
CA ARG A 768 -13.00 32.28 -16.75
C ARG A 768 -12.32 31.27 -15.83
N PRO A 769 -11.86 30.15 -16.39
CA PRO A 769 -10.91 29.30 -15.70
C PRO A 769 -9.58 30.04 -15.48
N VAL A 770 -8.84 29.65 -14.45
CA VAL A 770 -7.51 30.17 -14.12
C VAL A 770 -6.49 29.05 -14.29
N LEU A 771 -5.32 29.36 -14.84
CA LEU A 771 -4.16 28.47 -14.92
C LEU A 771 -2.96 29.15 -14.25
N ALA A 772 -2.19 28.41 -13.47
CA ALA A 772 -0.85 28.77 -13.01
C ALA A 772 0.11 27.63 -13.36
N ILE A 773 1.32 27.96 -13.84
CA ILE A 773 2.38 26.98 -14.10
C ILE A 773 3.53 27.29 -13.14
N VAL A 774 3.92 26.30 -12.34
CA VAL A 774 4.99 26.40 -11.36
C VAL A 774 6.07 25.40 -11.69
N GLU A 775 7.29 25.88 -11.86
CA GLU A 775 8.50 25.06 -11.89
C GLU A 775 8.97 24.85 -10.45
N VAL A 776 9.11 23.60 -10.05
CA VAL A 776 9.57 23.18 -8.72
C VAL A 776 10.72 22.17 -8.87
N GLU A 777 11.50 21.98 -7.82
CA GLU A 777 12.60 21.00 -7.82
C GLU A 777 12.18 19.79 -6.97
N VAL A 778 12.28 18.58 -7.53
CA VAL A 778 12.12 17.31 -6.79
C VAL A 778 13.47 16.69 -6.49
N GLN A 779 13.60 16.07 -5.33
CA GLN A 779 14.78 15.35 -4.89
C GLN A 779 14.73 13.90 -5.39
N GLU A 780 15.74 13.50 -6.15
CA GLU A 780 15.94 12.13 -6.63
C GLU A 780 17.18 11.55 -5.94
N VAL A 781 17.03 10.38 -5.30
CA VAL A 781 18.13 9.68 -4.61
C VAL A 781 19.00 8.96 -5.65
N ASP A 782 20.28 9.32 -5.70
CA ASP A 782 21.30 8.46 -6.30
C ASP A 782 21.56 7.30 -5.32
N VAL A 783 20.99 6.13 -5.65
CA VAL A 783 21.12 4.89 -4.89
C VAL A 783 22.60 4.55 -4.64
N GLY A 784 23.45 4.71 -5.66
CA GLY A 784 24.88 4.39 -5.55
C GLY A 784 25.65 5.40 -4.70
N ALA A 785 25.31 6.69 -4.75
CA ALA A 785 25.87 7.69 -3.85
C ALA A 785 25.44 7.48 -2.40
N ARG A 786 24.14 7.23 -2.18
CA ARG A 786 23.60 6.97 -0.85
C ARG A 786 24.24 5.74 -0.22
N ASP A 787 24.45 4.69 -1.00
CA ASP A 787 25.08 3.47 -0.52
C ASP A 787 26.54 3.69 -0.10
N ARG A 788 27.29 4.57 -0.80
CA ARG A 788 28.63 5.01 -0.38
C ARG A 788 28.58 5.82 0.92
N VAL A 789 27.74 6.85 0.99
CA VAL A 789 27.56 7.69 2.19
C VAL A 789 27.14 6.84 3.39
N PHE A 790 26.22 5.89 3.19
CA PHE A 790 25.79 4.96 4.23
C PHE A 790 26.93 4.05 4.70
N GLN A 791 27.74 3.51 3.79
CA GLN A 791 28.91 2.70 4.15
C GLN A 791 29.97 3.51 4.92
N GLU A 792 30.18 4.77 4.52
CA GLU A 792 31.08 5.71 5.21
C GLU A 792 30.59 6.03 6.62
N VAL A 793 29.33 6.50 6.77
CA VAL A 793 28.69 6.75 8.07
C VAL A 793 28.72 5.50 8.96
N SER A 794 28.39 4.33 8.40
CA SER A 794 28.48 3.06 9.11
C SER A 794 29.89 2.83 9.65
N SER A 795 30.94 3.04 8.85
CA SER A 795 32.32 2.78 9.24
C SER A 795 32.82 3.58 10.45
N PHE A 796 32.29 4.79 10.67
CA PHE A 796 32.63 5.65 11.82
C PHE A 796 31.76 5.41 13.07
N GLN A 797 30.68 4.63 12.95
CA GLN A 797 29.74 4.39 14.04
C GLN A 797 30.26 3.37 15.06
N GLY A 798 31.07 2.39 14.63
CA GLY A 798 31.55 1.29 15.48
C GLY A 798 30.57 0.12 15.61
N PRO A 799 30.94 -0.92 16.37
CA PRO A 799 30.14 -2.14 16.49
C PRO A 799 28.82 -1.89 17.25
N LEU A 800 27.71 -2.44 16.73
CA LEU A 800 26.36 -2.26 17.28
C LEU A 800 26.19 -2.77 18.72
N ASP A 801 27.02 -3.71 19.17
CA ASP A 801 27.00 -4.21 20.56
C ASP A 801 27.78 -3.32 21.53
N ALA A 802 28.33 -2.19 21.06
CA ALA A 802 29.09 -1.18 21.79
C ALA A 802 30.16 -1.77 22.75
N THR A 803 30.69 -2.96 22.44
CA THR A 803 31.51 -3.73 23.38
C THR A 803 32.91 -3.99 22.84
N VAL A 804 33.91 -3.64 23.64
CA VAL A 804 35.31 -4.02 23.44
C VAL A 804 35.70 -5.17 24.35
N VAL A 805 36.64 -5.99 23.90
CA VAL A 805 37.31 -7.03 24.67
C VAL A 805 38.73 -6.57 24.94
N VAL A 806 39.07 -6.45 26.23
CA VAL A 806 40.39 -6.09 26.72
C VAL A 806 41.07 -7.34 27.30
N ASN A 807 42.21 -7.69 26.73
CA ASN A 807 43.07 -8.77 27.20
C ASN A 807 44.43 -8.20 27.63
N LEU A 808 45.17 -8.88 28.49
CA LEU A 808 46.60 -8.59 28.66
C LEU A 808 47.38 -9.21 27.50
N GLN A 809 48.43 -8.53 27.00
CA GLN A 809 49.25 -9.05 25.90
C GLN A 809 50.17 -10.20 26.32
N SER A 810 50.63 -10.20 27.58
CA SER A 810 51.53 -11.21 28.13
C SER A 810 51.10 -11.63 29.55
N PRO A 811 49.91 -12.26 29.72
CA PRO A 811 49.39 -12.63 31.03
C PRO A 811 50.18 -13.79 31.66
N THR A 812 50.37 -13.71 32.98
CA THR A 812 50.82 -14.86 33.80
C THR A 812 49.80 -16.00 33.77
N LEU A 813 50.12 -17.15 34.38
CA LEU A 813 49.21 -18.29 34.42
C LEU A 813 47.91 -17.99 35.20
N GLU A 814 48.00 -17.15 36.23
CA GLU A 814 46.87 -16.69 37.05
C GLU A 814 46.03 -15.65 36.29
N GLU A 815 46.68 -14.70 35.63
CA GLU A 815 46.06 -13.64 34.82
C GLU A 815 45.30 -14.16 33.59
N ARG A 816 45.50 -15.42 33.20
CA ARG A 816 44.71 -16.10 32.15
C ARG A 816 43.35 -16.60 32.66
N ASN A 817 43.19 -16.75 33.97
CA ASN A 817 41.95 -17.20 34.58
C ASN A 817 41.16 -16.01 35.15
N GLU A 818 41.84 -15.10 35.85
CA GLU A 818 41.23 -13.92 36.49
C GLU A 818 41.85 -12.63 35.96
N PHE A 819 41.02 -11.61 35.71
CA PHE A 819 41.51 -10.31 35.23
C PHE A 819 41.92 -9.42 36.43
N PRO A 820 43.15 -8.88 36.49
CA PRO A 820 43.64 -8.14 37.65
C PRO A 820 42.80 -6.92 38.05
N GLU A 821 42.46 -6.87 39.34
CA GLU A 821 41.66 -5.79 39.95
C GLU A 821 42.31 -4.41 39.84
N ASP A 822 43.63 -4.32 40.01
CA ASP A 822 44.38 -3.07 39.96
C ASP A 822 44.45 -2.49 38.54
N VAL A 823 44.61 -3.35 37.53
CA VAL A 823 44.51 -2.99 36.10
C VAL A 823 43.07 -2.59 35.75
N ARG A 824 42.08 -3.34 36.24
CA ARG A 824 40.65 -3.09 35.98
C ARG A 824 40.24 -1.68 36.41
N LEU A 825 40.62 -1.26 37.61
CA LEU A 825 40.25 0.06 38.13
C LEU A 825 40.85 1.22 37.31
N GLU A 826 42.11 1.11 36.90
CA GLU A 826 42.78 2.14 36.08
C GLU A 826 42.28 2.14 34.63
N LEU A 827 41.97 0.96 34.06
CA LEU A 827 41.26 0.84 32.79
C LEU A 827 39.87 1.48 32.86
N MET A 828 39.09 1.24 33.92
CA MET A 828 37.75 1.82 34.05
C MET A 828 37.76 3.35 34.04
N GLN A 829 38.75 3.96 34.69
CA GLN A 829 38.94 5.42 34.64
C GLN A 829 39.39 5.90 33.26
N THR A 830 40.35 5.20 32.64
CA THR A 830 40.90 5.57 31.34
C THR A 830 39.84 5.46 30.23
N LEU A 831 39.16 4.32 30.16
CA LEU A 831 38.11 4.02 29.18
C LEU A 831 36.85 4.87 29.40
N GLY A 832 36.52 5.19 30.66
CA GLY A 832 35.41 6.08 31.00
C GLY A 832 35.59 7.53 30.53
N SER A 833 36.80 7.93 30.11
CA SER A 833 37.03 9.25 29.49
C SER A 833 36.62 9.32 28.01
N TYR A 834 36.49 8.17 27.34
CA TYR A 834 36.03 8.06 25.95
C TYR A 834 34.51 7.98 25.82
N GLY A 835 33.81 7.51 26.86
CA GLY A 835 32.35 7.41 26.86
C GLY A 835 31.78 6.77 28.13
N THR A 836 30.46 6.86 28.29
CA THR A 836 29.75 6.26 29.44
C THR A 836 29.79 4.74 29.35
N ILE A 837 30.42 4.08 30.34
CA ILE A 837 30.42 2.62 30.45
C ILE A 837 29.14 2.16 31.13
N VAL A 838 28.38 1.29 30.47
CA VAL A 838 27.09 0.74 30.95
C VAL A 838 27.28 -0.60 31.66
N LEU A 839 28.17 -1.45 31.15
CA LEU A 839 28.39 -2.79 31.70
C LEU A 839 29.84 -3.22 31.57
N VAL A 840 30.33 -3.90 32.61
CA VAL A 840 31.65 -4.55 32.65
C VAL A 840 31.44 -6.01 33.00
N ARG A 841 32.05 -6.92 32.25
CA ARG A 841 32.04 -8.37 32.54
C ARG A 841 33.46 -8.90 32.48
N ILE A 842 33.80 -9.82 33.39
CA ILE A 842 35.07 -10.56 33.36
C ILE A 842 34.76 -12.00 33.01
N ASN A 843 35.51 -12.58 32.08
CA ASN A 843 35.38 -13.97 31.70
C ASN A 843 36.75 -14.54 31.30
N HIS A 844 37.24 -15.55 32.03
CA HIS A 844 38.51 -16.25 31.79
C HIS A 844 39.69 -15.33 31.38
N GLY A 845 40.10 -14.44 32.29
CA GLY A 845 41.22 -13.50 32.05
C GLY A 845 40.94 -12.41 31.00
N GLN A 846 39.70 -12.22 30.55
CA GLN A 846 39.28 -11.16 29.61
C GLN A 846 38.31 -10.19 30.28
N MET A 847 38.46 -8.89 30.02
CA MET A 847 37.56 -7.84 30.48
C MET A 847 36.74 -7.32 29.28
N LEU A 848 35.43 -7.52 29.31
CA LEU A 848 34.48 -6.99 28.34
C LEU A 848 33.92 -5.67 28.88
N VAL A 849 34.00 -4.60 28.09
CA VAL A 849 33.51 -3.27 28.44
C VAL A 849 32.50 -2.83 27.40
N THR A 850 31.27 -2.58 27.84
CA THR A 850 30.14 -2.16 27.00
C THR A 850 29.82 -0.68 27.29
N PHE A 851 29.86 0.15 26.26
CA PHE A 851 29.57 1.58 26.30
C PHE A 851 28.08 1.86 26.05
N ALA A 852 27.65 3.08 26.34
CA ALA A 852 26.30 3.57 26.05
C ALA A 852 26.06 3.77 24.55
N ASP A 853 27.12 3.95 23.77
CA ASP A 853 27.09 4.18 22.33
C ASP A 853 28.26 3.45 21.63
N SER A 854 28.03 3.08 20.36
CA SER A 854 29.00 2.35 19.54
C SER A 854 30.25 3.16 19.18
N HIS A 855 30.16 4.49 19.14
CA HIS A 855 31.27 5.36 18.73
C HIS A 855 32.35 5.39 19.81
N SER A 856 31.96 5.52 21.08
CA SER A 856 32.85 5.35 22.25
C SER A 856 33.61 4.01 22.20
N ALA A 857 32.95 2.92 21.81
CA ALA A 857 33.58 1.61 21.68
C ALA A 857 34.58 1.52 20.51
N LEU A 858 34.42 2.33 19.47
CA LEU A 858 35.36 2.44 18.35
C LEU A 858 36.55 3.33 18.71
N SER A 859 36.32 4.51 19.29
CA SER A 859 37.35 5.48 19.68
C SER A 859 38.31 4.91 20.74
N VAL A 860 37.83 3.99 21.58
CA VAL A 860 38.67 3.24 22.53
C VAL A 860 39.70 2.31 21.89
N LEU A 861 39.60 2.02 20.58
CA LEU A 861 40.63 1.27 19.86
C LEU A 861 41.91 2.08 19.63
N ASP A 862 41.86 3.42 19.67
CA ASP A 862 43.03 4.30 19.50
C ASP A 862 44.07 4.14 20.63
N VAL A 863 43.66 3.53 21.75
CA VAL A 863 44.52 3.19 22.91
C VAL A 863 44.82 1.70 23.03
N ASP A 864 44.65 0.92 21.95
CA ASP A 864 45.20 -0.44 21.88
C ASP A 864 46.74 -0.42 22.10
N GLY A 865 47.25 -1.41 22.83
CA GLY A 865 48.67 -1.47 23.21
C GLY A 865 49.10 -0.56 24.36
N MET A 866 48.21 0.24 24.96
CA MET A 866 48.57 1.07 26.12
C MET A 866 49.08 0.23 27.30
N LYS A 867 49.90 0.85 28.18
CA LYS A 867 50.45 0.21 29.37
C LYS A 867 49.75 0.69 30.64
N VAL A 868 49.13 -0.23 31.36
CA VAL A 868 48.43 0.00 32.64
C VAL A 868 49.14 -0.81 33.72
N LYS A 869 49.56 -0.17 34.82
CA LYS A 869 50.46 -0.76 35.84
C LYS A 869 51.62 -1.61 35.26
N GLY A 870 52.26 -1.11 34.19
CA GLY A 870 53.38 -1.78 33.50
C GLY A 870 53.00 -2.93 32.55
N ARG A 871 51.75 -3.40 32.56
CA ARG A 871 51.23 -4.45 31.66
C ARG A 871 50.63 -3.83 30.40
N ALA A 872 51.01 -4.32 29.23
CA ALA A 872 50.42 -3.89 27.96
C ALA A 872 49.07 -4.59 27.74
N VAL A 873 48.03 -3.82 27.41
CA VAL A 873 46.71 -4.36 27.07
C VAL A 873 46.55 -4.53 25.56
N LYS A 874 45.67 -5.45 25.17
CA LYS A 874 45.16 -5.59 23.81
C LYS A 874 43.66 -5.34 23.81
N ILE A 875 43.24 -4.28 23.15
CA ILE A 875 41.85 -3.87 22.99
C ILE A 875 41.40 -4.22 21.57
N ARG A 876 40.22 -4.81 21.44
CA ARG A 876 39.61 -5.12 20.15
C ARG A 876 38.10 -5.06 20.27
N PRO A 877 37.35 -4.75 19.21
CA PRO A 877 35.90 -4.92 19.26
C PRO A 877 35.57 -6.39 19.53
N LYS A 878 34.51 -6.63 20.30
CA LYS A 878 33.96 -7.99 20.51
C LYS A 878 33.52 -8.57 19.18
N THR A 879 32.82 -7.75 18.41
CA THR A 879 32.38 -8.01 17.04
C THR A 879 33.50 -7.65 16.07
N LYS A 880 34.28 -8.64 15.60
CA LYS A 880 35.46 -8.38 14.75
C LYS A 880 35.09 -7.76 13.39
N ASP A 881 34.15 -8.37 12.68
CA ASP A 881 33.77 -8.00 11.31
C ASP A 881 32.39 -7.33 11.27
N TRP A 882 32.11 -6.45 12.24
CA TRP A 882 30.78 -5.83 12.43
C TRP A 882 30.25 -5.11 11.18
N LEU A 883 31.13 -4.45 10.42
CA LEU A 883 30.78 -3.77 9.17
C LEU A 883 30.32 -4.77 8.10
N LYS A 884 30.93 -5.95 8.04
CA LYS A 884 30.54 -7.02 7.10
C LYS A 884 29.18 -7.61 7.49
N GLY A 885 28.96 -7.91 8.78
CA GLY A 885 27.67 -8.40 9.27
C GLY A 885 26.53 -7.39 9.04
N LEU A 886 26.81 -6.10 9.22
CA LEU A 886 25.87 -5.01 8.90
C LEU A 886 25.57 -4.95 7.39
N GLN A 887 26.59 -5.09 6.52
CA GLN A 887 26.40 -5.15 5.07
C GLN A 887 25.56 -6.37 4.64
N GLU A 888 25.80 -7.55 5.22
CA GLU A 888 25.03 -8.77 4.96
C GLU A 888 23.56 -8.62 5.42
N GLU A 889 23.31 -7.99 6.57
CA GLU A 889 21.96 -7.64 7.04
C GLU A 889 21.24 -6.68 6.07
N ILE A 890 21.96 -5.70 5.51
CA ILE A 890 21.40 -4.72 4.56
C ILE A 890 21.09 -5.35 3.20
N ILE A 891 21.99 -6.19 2.69
CA ILE A 891 21.79 -6.91 1.42
C ILE A 891 20.58 -7.85 1.56
N GLY A 892 20.50 -8.65 2.63
CA GLY A 892 19.34 -9.49 2.90
C GLY A 892 18.02 -8.72 3.04
N LYS A 893 18.03 -7.53 3.65
CA LYS A 893 16.89 -6.59 3.73
C LYS A 893 16.50 -5.94 2.40
N ARG A 894 17.40 -5.93 1.41
CA ARG A 894 17.15 -5.39 0.07
C ARG A 894 16.66 -6.48 -0.87
N ASP A 895 17.32 -7.63 -0.90
CA ASP A 895 16.98 -8.73 -1.81
C ASP A 895 15.59 -9.36 -1.51
N SER A 896 15.07 -9.16 -0.29
CA SER A 896 13.68 -9.52 0.06
C SER A 896 12.62 -8.63 -0.61
N LEU A 897 12.98 -7.41 -1.01
CA LEU A 897 12.17 -6.55 -1.86
C LEU A 897 12.68 -6.76 -3.29
N ALA A 898 11.85 -7.37 -4.16
CA ALA A 898 12.24 -7.66 -5.54
C ALA A 898 12.92 -6.43 -6.18
N SER A 899 14.20 -6.59 -6.56
CA SER A 899 15.08 -5.54 -7.08
C SER A 899 14.60 -5.08 -8.46
N MET A 900 13.50 -4.34 -8.44
CA MET A 900 12.86 -3.79 -9.60
C MET A 900 13.25 -2.33 -9.72
N SER A 901 14.05 -2.03 -10.75
CA SER A 901 14.21 -0.66 -11.20
C SER A 901 12.82 -0.02 -11.34
N PRO A 902 12.61 1.23 -10.91
CA PRO A 902 11.40 1.97 -11.26
C PRO A 902 11.21 2.11 -12.78
N THR A 903 12.25 1.87 -13.58
CA THR A 903 12.19 1.68 -15.05
C THR A 903 11.95 0.23 -15.47
N ALA A 904 11.30 -0.58 -14.64
CA ALA A 904 10.56 -1.76 -15.10
C ALA A 904 9.46 -1.24 -16.04
N ASN A 905 9.81 -1.08 -17.31
CA ASN A 905 8.98 -0.47 -18.34
C ASN A 905 7.75 -1.33 -18.56
N SER A 906 6.72 -1.11 -17.76
CA SER A 906 5.37 -1.55 -18.06
C SER A 906 5.03 -0.97 -19.43
N CYS A 907 4.81 -1.82 -20.42
CA CYS A 907 4.49 -1.39 -21.78
C CYS A 907 3.26 -0.46 -21.82
N LEU A 908 2.40 -0.59 -20.80
CA LEU A 908 1.29 0.30 -20.46
C LEU A 908 1.66 1.78 -20.34
N LEU A 909 2.88 2.08 -19.89
CA LEU A 909 3.39 3.43 -19.62
C LEU A 909 4.34 3.94 -20.72
N GLU A 910 4.57 3.19 -21.79
CA GLU A 910 5.28 3.67 -22.98
C GLU A 910 4.45 4.75 -23.70
N GLU A 911 5.06 5.84 -24.16
CA GLU A 911 4.30 6.98 -24.70
C GLU A 911 3.39 6.62 -25.89
N THR A 912 3.73 5.57 -26.63
CA THR A 912 3.00 5.06 -27.80
C THR A 912 1.86 4.08 -27.50
N PHE A 913 1.69 3.61 -26.26
CA PHE A 913 0.66 2.62 -25.93
C PHE A 913 -0.73 3.26 -25.87
N ASP A 914 -1.71 2.69 -26.59
CA ASP A 914 -3.08 3.17 -26.64
C ASP A 914 -4.02 2.26 -25.83
N PHE A 915 -4.64 2.82 -24.79
CA PHE A 915 -5.66 2.11 -24.00
C PHE A 915 -7.07 2.17 -24.62
N THR A 916 -7.31 3.08 -25.58
CA THR A 916 -8.63 3.27 -26.19
C THR A 916 -9.00 2.17 -27.19
N SER A 917 -8.00 1.50 -27.78
CA SER A 917 -8.21 0.28 -28.57
C SER A 917 -8.63 -0.94 -27.75
N LEU A 918 -8.65 -0.84 -26.41
CA LEU A 918 -9.09 -1.90 -25.48
C LEU A 918 -10.54 -1.73 -25.00
N ASP A 919 -11.29 -0.78 -25.55
CA ASP A 919 -12.75 -0.68 -25.37
C ASP A 919 -13.50 -1.57 -26.37
N TYR A 920 -13.28 -2.88 -26.27
CA TYR A 920 -14.22 -3.85 -26.81
C TYR A 920 -15.44 -3.91 -25.88
N GLU A 921 -16.52 -3.22 -26.25
CA GLU A 921 -17.82 -3.40 -25.60
C GLU A 921 -18.32 -4.81 -25.89
N SER A 922 -18.15 -5.72 -24.93
CA SER A 922 -18.74 -7.06 -25.01
C SER A 922 -20.24 -7.02 -24.69
N GLU A 923 -21.03 -6.38 -25.57
CA GLU A 923 -22.45 -6.72 -25.67
C GLU A 923 -22.59 -8.08 -26.36
N GLY A 924 -22.82 -9.11 -25.56
CA GLY A 924 -23.44 -10.35 -26.00
C GLY A 924 -22.58 -11.34 -26.80
N GLU A 925 -21.68 -12.05 -26.11
CA GLU A 925 -21.39 -13.45 -26.47
C GLU A 925 -21.68 -14.41 -25.31
N SER A 926 -22.41 -15.48 -25.62
CA SER A 926 -22.71 -16.59 -24.72
C SER A 926 -21.46 -17.43 -24.44
N PRO A 927 -21.41 -18.18 -23.31
CA PRO A 927 -20.27 -19.03 -23.03
C PRO A 927 -20.18 -20.20 -24.03
N CYS A 928 -18.96 -20.71 -24.20
CA CYS A 928 -18.54 -21.83 -25.07
C CYS A 928 -18.27 -21.46 -26.54
N GLU A 929 -17.01 -21.15 -26.86
CA GLU A 929 -16.13 -22.08 -27.60
C GLU A 929 -14.67 -21.62 -27.50
N GLY A 930 -13.72 -22.56 -27.67
CA GLY A 930 -12.29 -22.27 -27.54
C GLY A 930 -11.71 -21.67 -28.82
N VAL A 931 -11.38 -20.39 -28.82
CA VAL A 931 -10.65 -19.74 -29.93
C VAL A 931 -9.14 -19.86 -29.66
N PRO A 932 -8.33 -20.36 -30.62
CA PRO A 932 -6.89 -20.51 -30.42
C PRO A 932 -6.18 -19.15 -30.37
N VAL A 933 -5.19 -19.05 -29.49
CA VAL A 933 -4.31 -17.87 -29.34
C VAL A 933 -3.67 -17.54 -30.70
N PRO A 934 -3.76 -16.29 -31.18
CA PRO A 934 -2.95 -15.85 -32.32
C PRO A 934 -1.49 -15.87 -31.91
N VAL A 935 -0.72 -16.81 -32.48
CA VAL A 935 0.74 -16.85 -32.29
C VAL A 935 1.35 -15.65 -33.02
N ALA A 936 1.45 -14.53 -32.32
CA ALA A 936 2.19 -13.35 -32.77
C ALA A 936 3.69 -13.70 -32.79
N ARG A 937 4.13 -14.26 -33.92
CA ARG A 937 5.56 -14.43 -34.22
C ARG A 937 6.23 -13.06 -34.28
N TRP A 938 6.87 -12.66 -33.20
CA TRP A 938 7.92 -11.65 -33.24
C TRP A 938 9.27 -12.34 -33.13
N ALA A 939 9.91 -12.52 -34.29
CA ALA A 939 11.29 -12.98 -34.37
C ALA A 939 12.21 -11.89 -33.78
N GLY A 940 13.21 -12.31 -33.01
CA GLY A 940 14.10 -11.39 -32.32
C GLY A 940 14.93 -10.53 -33.28
N VAL A 941 15.11 -9.25 -32.93
CA VAL A 941 16.08 -8.36 -33.58
C VAL A 941 17.39 -8.42 -32.80
N LEU A 942 18.30 -9.27 -33.27
CA LEU A 942 19.72 -9.22 -32.92
C LEU A 942 20.50 -8.54 -34.07
N PHE A 943 21.54 -7.80 -33.70
CA PHE A 943 22.41 -6.97 -34.54
C PHE A 943 22.75 -7.54 -35.93
N SER A 944 22.68 -6.69 -36.98
CA SER A 944 23.69 -6.65 -38.04
C SER A 944 23.63 -5.36 -38.89
N GLN A 945 24.75 -5.05 -39.55
CA GLN A 945 25.08 -3.79 -40.23
C GLN A 945 24.39 -3.58 -41.61
N PRO A 946 24.33 -2.33 -42.13
CA PRO A 946 23.56 -2.00 -43.33
C PRO A 946 24.27 -2.38 -44.65
N ARG A 947 23.47 -2.71 -45.68
CA ARG A 947 23.90 -2.65 -47.09
C ARG A 947 22.84 -2.03 -48.00
N HIS A 948 23.30 -1.16 -48.90
CA HIS A 948 22.49 -0.44 -49.90
C HIS A 948 21.79 -1.35 -50.92
N LYS A 949 20.59 -0.92 -51.34
CA LYS A 949 20.08 -0.74 -52.74
C LYS A 949 18.57 -0.98 -52.76
N SER A 950 17.71 -0.34 -53.53
CA SER A 950 17.69 0.90 -54.32
C SER A 950 16.35 0.85 -55.09
N LEU A 951 15.56 1.93 -55.08
CA LEU A 951 14.41 2.24 -55.97
C LEU A 951 13.69 1.12 -56.75
N LYS A 952 12.35 1.08 -56.61
CA LYS A 952 11.42 1.51 -57.69
C LYS A 952 9.95 1.53 -57.25
N SER A 953 9.28 2.65 -57.51
CA SER A 953 7.84 2.77 -57.82
C SER A 953 7.65 2.49 -59.34
N PRO A 954 6.44 2.50 -59.99
CA PRO A 954 5.23 3.30 -59.69
C PRO A 954 3.85 2.64 -59.97
N SER A 955 2.75 3.43 -59.80
CA SER A 955 1.53 3.55 -60.64
C SER A 955 0.71 2.28 -61.06
N GLU A 956 -0.62 2.25 -61.21
CA GLU A 956 -1.74 3.21 -61.15
C GLU A 956 -3.11 2.43 -61.08
N PRO A 957 -4.36 2.99 -61.25
CA PRO A 957 -5.54 2.50 -60.51
C PRO A 957 -6.78 2.08 -61.36
N ARG A 958 -7.95 1.93 -60.69
CA ARG A 958 -9.37 1.86 -61.20
C ARG A 958 -9.94 0.45 -61.54
N PRO A 959 -11.25 0.28 -61.82
CA PRO A 959 -12.45 0.68 -61.03
C PRO A 959 -13.61 -0.37 -60.98
N TRP A 960 -14.62 -0.07 -60.14
CA TRP A 960 -16.08 -0.32 -60.25
C TRP A 960 -16.70 -1.24 -61.33
N GLU A 961 -17.53 -2.20 -60.88
CA GLU A 961 -18.86 -2.66 -61.39
C GLU A 961 -19.38 -3.73 -60.37
N GLY A 962 -20.65 -4.12 -60.21
CA GLY A 962 -21.96 -3.78 -60.81
C GLY A 962 -23.02 -4.86 -60.42
N TYR A 963 -24.33 -4.57 -60.55
CA TYR A 963 -25.50 -5.47 -60.31
C TYR A 963 -25.87 -5.87 -58.85
N GLY A 964 -27.15 -6.05 -58.47
CA GLY A 964 -28.41 -5.69 -59.15
C GLY A 964 -29.67 -6.51 -58.74
N GLY A 965 -30.71 -5.85 -58.19
CA GLY A 965 -32.09 -6.37 -58.01
C GLY A 965 -32.35 -7.28 -56.78
N GLY A 966 -33.56 -7.39 -56.22
CA GLY A 966 -34.81 -6.63 -56.44
C GLY A 966 -36.08 -7.33 -55.88
N LEU A 967 -37.14 -6.54 -55.58
CA LEU A 967 -38.58 -6.90 -55.41
C LEU A 967 -39.20 -7.20 -54.01
N LYS A 968 -39.89 -6.16 -53.50
CA LYS A 968 -41.32 -6.11 -53.03
C LYS A 968 -41.82 -6.96 -51.83
N GLY A 969 -42.29 -6.25 -50.80
CA GLY A 969 -43.76 -6.03 -50.68
C GLY A 969 -44.44 -6.03 -49.29
N LYS A 970 -45.14 -4.90 -48.97
CA LYS A 970 -46.34 -4.77 -48.08
C LYS A 970 -46.19 -5.06 -46.57
N LEU A 971 -46.95 -4.45 -45.63
CA LEU A 971 -47.66 -3.15 -45.53
C LEU A 971 -48.10 -2.93 -44.04
N ALA A 972 -48.50 -1.70 -43.68
CA ALA A 972 -49.37 -1.33 -42.53
C ALA A 972 -48.79 -1.25 -41.09
N SER A 973 -48.86 -0.02 -40.54
CA SER A 973 -49.13 0.28 -39.11
C SER A 973 -50.64 0.57 -38.92
N PRO A 974 -51.20 0.45 -37.70
CA PRO A 974 -51.50 1.63 -36.84
C PRO A 974 -51.16 1.40 -35.34
N VAL A 975 -50.80 2.36 -34.47
CA VAL A 975 -51.41 3.63 -34.01
C VAL A 975 -52.47 3.49 -32.88
N LYS A 976 -52.09 3.96 -31.67
CA LYS A 976 -52.88 4.56 -30.54
C LYS A 976 -53.65 3.72 -29.46
N ARG A 977 -53.22 3.99 -28.21
CA ARG A 977 -53.96 4.51 -27.02
C ARG A 977 -54.71 3.62 -25.99
N TRP A 978 -54.20 3.70 -24.75
CA TRP A 978 -54.85 4.09 -23.46
C TRP A 978 -55.91 3.21 -22.74
N LEU A 979 -55.61 2.98 -21.44
CA LEU A 979 -56.47 3.05 -20.23
C LEU A 979 -57.38 1.88 -19.74
N VAL A 980 -57.50 1.86 -18.38
CA VAL A 980 -58.66 1.56 -17.49
C VAL A 980 -58.80 0.18 -16.78
N PHE A 981 -58.57 0.22 -15.44
CA PHE A 981 -59.23 -0.48 -14.29
C PHE A 981 -59.28 -2.04 -14.25
N THR A 982 -59.56 -2.75 -13.12
CA THR A 982 -60.24 -2.40 -11.84
C THR A 982 -59.75 -3.26 -10.64
N CYS A 983 -60.06 -2.83 -9.40
CA CYS A 983 -59.77 -3.51 -8.13
C CYS A 983 -60.85 -4.52 -7.63
N LYS A 984 -60.46 -5.38 -6.69
CA LYS A 984 -61.16 -5.92 -5.47
C LYS A 984 -60.28 -7.07 -4.91
N GLY A 985 -60.12 -7.35 -3.61
CA GLY A 985 -60.66 -6.81 -2.35
C GLY A 985 -59.93 -7.56 -1.18
N ASP A 986 -60.20 -7.38 0.12
CA ASP A 986 -61.09 -6.47 0.84
C ASP A 986 -60.44 -6.03 2.20
N ALA A 987 -61.02 -6.27 3.39
CA ALA A 987 -60.57 -5.65 4.68
C ALA A 987 -60.64 -6.55 5.93
N CYS A 988 -59.98 -6.13 7.03
CA CYS A 988 -60.51 -6.21 8.42
C CYS A 988 -59.66 -5.41 9.45
N ASP A 989 -60.41 -4.73 10.34
CA ASP A 989 -60.14 -3.85 11.50
C ASP A 989 -58.98 -4.11 12.49
N GLY A 990 -58.64 -3.07 13.28
CA GLY A 990 -57.86 -3.15 14.52
C GLY A 990 -57.37 -1.80 15.07
N GLU A 991 -57.93 -1.32 16.19
CA GLU A 991 -57.65 0.00 16.79
C GLU A 991 -56.43 0.06 17.76
N GLN A 992 -56.13 1.30 18.20
CA GLN A 992 -55.60 1.71 19.52
C GLN A 992 -54.07 1.73 19.81
N ASP A 993 -53.54 2.95 19.73
CA ASP A 993 -53.16 3.81 20.88
C ASP A 993 -51.68 4.01 21.33
N GLN A 994 -51.42 5.29 21.69
CA GLN A 994 -50.41 5.89 22.58
C GLN A 994 -48.87 5.89 22.32
N ARG A 995 -48.39 7.13 22.08
CA ARG A 995 -47.35 7.91 22.83
C ARG A 995 -45.87 7.46 22.91
N TRP A 996 -45.03 8.31 22.28
CA TRP A 996 -43.95 9.13 22.89
C TRP A 996 -42.87 8.52 23.82
N LEU A 997 -41.60 8.74 23.42
CA LEU A 997 -40.41 9.09 24.25
C LEU A 997 -39.87 8.08 25.30
N LYS A 998 -38.71 7.45 25.01
CA LYS A 998 -37.38 7.87 25.54
C LYS A 998 -36.22 6.94 25.14
N LEU A 999 -35.06 7.56 24.88
CA LEU A 999 -33.67 7.14 25.16
C LEU A 999 -33.32 5.62 25.09
N HIS A 1000 -32.47 5.24 24.14
CA HIS A 1000 -31.03 5.39 24.39
C HIS A 1000 -30.20 5.53 23.10
#